data_AF-G4RN58-F1
#
_entry.id   AF-G4RN58-F1
#
_cell.length_a   1.000
_cell.length_b   1.000
_cell.length_c   1.000
_cell.angle_alpha   90.00
_cell.angle_beta   90.00
_cell.angle_gamma   90.00
#
_symmetry.space_group_name_H-M   'P 1'
#
loop_
_entity.id
_entity.type
_entity.pdbx_description
1 polymer ?
#
loop_
_entity_poly.entity_id
_entity_poly.type
_entity_poly.pdbx_seq_one_letter_code
_entity_poly.pdbx_strand_id
1 'polypeptide(L)'
;MNYVGRPLPRLEDYRLLYGGARYLDDIELPGQLYAGFVRSPYAHARVRRVDAADALAMPGVVAVFTPSAGRPFVLAPGGKVRYQGEAVAMVVATDRYLLYDALERVVVDYEPLPAVLDPRRAMEPGAPIIDEERGTNVARRERYTAGDARRALESSDRVVEEELYVDRVVPSPMEPHGVLAAYDGANLLVYDSTQKPHVVRRELARALDIPMSSIRVVQPDVGGAFGSKIQVYPEEVNVAAAAMALRRPVKWVATRSEDFRMSTHGRGLILRYKAGFTKDGVLKAIAGVVIADAGAYDWFALDLASTAATMLPAAYKVADLDLEAVSVLTNKPPLGPYRGAGRPEATFFIERIMDLIADETGLDPIEVRRRNLVERAPYRNPFGLEYDSGEYIAALEKGLERLGYREIVKWAEEEAKRGRYIGVGAAFYVEITTYGHEVAKVRAERDGSITVAVGIAPHGQGDATGIAQLVADELQLPIEKVRVVWGDTDAVPDGLGTDGSRSLTAGGSAAILAREEAVGGAEEGCGGALGRTRRVRRRSLQVGRQKHIVGRSCGGRLPRKGQGPSGGAGGIQGQGHVPLRRRRRCRRAGPGDRAGQTSVVQVLRRYWRCGKPAPRSGADTRRRAPRDLAGALRGGCIRPRRQSRYAQLRLLPHPQGCRGAALRELLPRGPPRLGASNGH
;
A
#
# COMPACT_ATOMS: atom_id res chain seq x y z
N MET A 1 -23.36 21.21 14.92
CA MET A 1 -22.89 20.34 16.00
C MET A 1 -21.36 20.42 16.04
N ASN A 2 -20.66 19.58 16.81
CA ASN A 2 -19.19 19.52 16.80
C ASN A 2 -18.76 18.08 17.13
N TYR A 3 -18.55 17.27 16.10
CA TYR A 3 -18.15 15.88 16.13
C TYR A 3 -16.67 15.67 15.80
N VAL A 4 -16.06 16.51 14.96
CA VAL A 4 -14.66 16.41 14.57
C VAL A 4 -13.75 16.50 15.80
N GLY A 5 -12.79 15.58 15.89
CA GLY A 5 -11.87 15.46 17.04
C GLY A 5 -12.48 14.78 18.27
N ARG A 6 -13.73 14.30 18.24
CA ARG A 6 -14.30 13.44 19.29
C ARG A 6 -14.02 11.95 19.04
N PRO A 7 -13.71 11.16 20.08
CA PRO A 7 -13.56 9.71 19.98
C PRO A 7 -14.93 9.03 20.01
N LEU A 8 -15.64 9.04 18.88
CA LEU A 8 -16.91 8.33 18.73
C LEU A 8 -16.68 6.83 18.47
N PRO A 9 -17.55 5.92 18.96
CA PRO A 9 -17.67 4.58 18.40
C PRO A 9 -17.95 4.63 16.91
N ARG A 10 -17.49 3.64 16.13
CA ARG A 10 -17.65 3.69 14.68
C ARG A 10 -19.06 3.29 14.30
N LEU A 11 -19.65 4.00 13.34
CA LEU A 11 -20.98 3.74 12.79
C LEU A 11 -21.05 2.32 12.17
N GLU A 12 -19.95 1.84 11.63
CA GLU A 12 -19.82 0.48 11.10
C GLU A 12 -19.65 -0.63 12.17
N ASP A 13 -19.36 -0.31 13.44
CA ASP A 13 -19.03 -1.33 14.46
C ASP A 13 -20.21 -2.27 14.73
N TYR A 14 -21.44 -1.77 14.79
CA TYR A 14 -22.61 -2.56 15.17
C TYR A 14 -22.76 -3.82 14.29
N ARG A 15 -22.75 -3.64 12.96
CA ARG A 15 -22.86 -4.76 11.99
C ARG A 15 -21.66 -5.70 11.98
N LEU A 16 -20.46 -5.20 12.30
CA LEU A 16 -19.27 -6.05 12.42
C LEU A 16 -19.37 -6.97 13.64
N LEU A 17 -19.89 -6.48 14.78
CA LEU A 17 -19.89 -7.19 16.05
C LEU A 17 -20.91 -8.34 16.17
N TYR A 18 -22.04 -8.29 15.44
CA TYR A 18 -23.03 -9.39 15.43
C TYR A 18 -22.93 -10.31 14.19
N GLY A 19 -21.93 -10.15 13.33
CA GLY A 19 -21.81 -10.94 12.09
C GLY A 19 -22.77 -10.52 10.97
N GLY A 20 -23.22 -9.26 10.97
CA GLY A 20 -24.01 -8.65 9.90
C GLY A 20 -23.19 -8.04 8.76
N ALA A 21 -21.85 -8.10 8.85
CA ALA A 21 -20.95 -7.80 7.75
C ALA A 21 -21.03 -8.87 6.64
N ARG A 22 -20.58 -8.51 5.44
CA ARG A 22 -20.49 -9.40 4.29
C ARG A 22 -19.11 -9.23 3.66
N TYR A 23 -18.21 -10.12 4.02
CA TYR A 23 -16.91 -10.29 3.36
C TYR A 23 -17.10 -11.07 2.06
N LEU A 24 -16.06 -11.16 1.23
CA LEU A 24 -16.23 -11.70 -0.11
C LEU A 24 -16.67 -13.19 -0.14
N ASP A 25 -16.16 -14.04 0.76
CA ASP A 25 -16.60 -15.45 0.78
C ASP A 25 -18.04 -15.62 1.30
N ASP A 26 -18.60 -14.63 2.03
CA ASP A 26 -19.99 -14.65 2.51
C ASP A 26 -21.02 -14.40 1.39
N ILE A 27 -20.58 -13.95 0.21
CA ILE A 27 -21.46 -13.57 -0.91
C ILE A 27 -21.68 -14.79 -1.80
N GLU A 28 -22.92 -15.25 -1.86
CA GLU A 28 -23.35 -16.38 -2.70
C GLU A 28 -24.21 -15.90 -3.86
N LEU A 29 -23.91 -16.36 -5.08
CA LEU A 29 -24.74 -16.12 -6.27
C LEU A 29 -25.37 -17.42 -6.81
N PRO A 30 -26.63 -17.39 -7.28
CA PRO A 30 -27.29 -18.58 -7.81
C PRO A 30 -26.49 -19.27 -8.93
N GLY A 31 -26.27 -20.58 -8.78
CA GLY A 31 -25.56 -21.37 -9.77
C GLY A 31 -24.06 -21.09 -9.89
N GLN A 32 -23.45 -20.42 -8.90
CA GLN A 32 -22.02 -20.13 -8.89
C GLN A 32 -21.15 -21.40 -9.00
N LEU A 33 -19.93 -21.18 -9.49
CA LEU A 33 -18.86 -22.15 -9.57
C LEU A 33 -17.69 -21.70 -8.70
N TYR A 34 -16.88 -22.65 -8.25
CA TYR A 34 -15.65 -22.40 -7.50
C TYR A 34 -14.45 -22.55 -8.41
N ALA A 35 -13.56 -21.58 -8.37
CA ALA A 35 -12.30 -21.57 -9.09
C ALA A 35 -11.11 -21.69 -8.14
N GLY A 36 -10.04 -22.31 -8.63
CA GLY A 36 -8.77 -22.45 -7.94
C GLY A 36 -7.62 -22.57 -8.93
N PHE A 37 -6.39 -22.32 -8.46
CA PHE A 37 -5.22 -22.23 -9.33
C PHE A 37 -4.18 -23.30 -9.01
N VAL A 38 -3.72 -23.98 -10.07
CA VAL A 38 -2.54 -24.85 -10.02
C VAL A 38 -1.33 -23.94 -10.09
N ARG A 39 -0.46 -24.01 -9.07
CA ARG A 39 0.63 -23.05 -8.86
C ARG A 39 2.00 -23.69 -8.96
N SER A 40 2.95 -22.93 -9.47
CA SER A 40 4.34 -23.37 -9.62
C SER A 40 4.96 -23.80 -8.29
N PRO A 41 5.52 -25.02 -8.17
CA PRO A 41 6.40 -25.38 -7.08
C PRO A 41 7.82 -24.81 -7.27
N TYR A 42 8.18 -24.36 -8.47
CA TYR A 42 9.51 -23.87 -8.84
C TYR A 42 9.63 -22.35 -8.79
N ALA A 43 10.80 -21.86 -8.38
CA ALA A 43 11.15 -20.45 -8.46
C ALA A 43 11.41 -19.97 -9.90
N HIS A 44 11.91 -20.84 -10.79
CA HIS A 44 12.07 -20.53 -12.22
C HIS A 44 11.97 -21.84 -13.01
N ALA A 45 11.07 -21.93 -13.99
CA ALA A 45 10.95 -23.10 -14.87
C ALA A 45 10.20 -22.77 -16.17
N ARG A 46 10.51 -23.43 -17.28
CA ARG A 46 9.62 -23.44 -18.45
C ARG A 46 8.48 -24.44 -18.21
N VAL A 47 7.27 -24.09 -18.65
CA VAL A 47 6.13 -25.00 -18.65
C VAL A 47 6.11 -25.72 -19.99
N ARG A 48 6.43 -27.01 -19.99
CA ARG A 48 6.53 -27.82 -21.21
C ARG A 48 5.16 -28.33 -21.67
N ARG A 49 4.33 -28.79 -20.73
CA ARG A 49 2.95 -29.24 -20.95
C ARG A 49 2.14 -29.06 -19.68
N VAL A 50 0.85 -28.76 -19.84
CA VAL A 50 -0.17 -28.91 -18.81
C VAL A 50 -1.12 -30.00 -19.28
N ASP A 51 -1.28 -31.05 -18.50
CA ASP A 51 -2.28 -32.09 -18.72
C ASP A 51 -3.38 -31.97 -17.67
N ALA A 52 -4.63 -31.92 -18.14
CA ALA A 52 -5.81 -31.76 -17.32
C ALA A 52 -6.87 -32.84 -17.62
N ALA A 53 -6.52 -33.91 -18.34
CA ALA A 53 -7.46 -34.94 -18.75
C ALA A 53 -8.16 -35.61 -17.55
N ASP A 54 -7.39 -36.00 -16.53
CA ASP A 54 -7.92 -36.60 -15.29
C ASP A 54 -8.84 -35.64 -14.54
N ALA A 55 -8.46 -34.36 -14.42
CA ALA A 55 -9.28 -33.33 -13.78
C ALA A 55 -10.60 -33.09 -14.54
N LEU A 56 -10.55 -33.01 -15.88
CA LEU A 56 -11.73 -32.84 -16.74
C LEU A 56 -12.66 -34.06 -16.73
N ALA A 57 -12.16 -35.25 -16.41
CA ALA A 57 -12.95 -36.46 -16.27
C ALA A 57 -13.72 -36.56 -14.94
N MET A 58 -13.40 -35.71 -13.95
CA MET A 58 -14.06 -35.73 -12.63
C MET A 58 -15.47 -35.11 -12.70
N PRO A 59 -16.53 -35.85 -12.31
CA PRO A 59 -17.89 -35.32 -12.32
C PRO A 59 -18.04 -34.07 -11.44
N GLY A 60 -18.45 -32.96 -12.06
CA GLY A 60 -18.59 -31.65 -11.40
C GLY A 60 -17.45 -30.67 -11.67
N VAL A 61 -16.34 -31.09 -12.30
CA VAL A 61 -15.41 -30.17 -12.95
C VAL A 61 -16.05 -29.64 -14.23
N VAL A 62 -16.06 -28.32 -14.39
CA VAL A 62 -16.75 -27.61 -15.49
C VAL A 62 -15.77 -27.14 -16.55
N ALA A 63 -14.59 -26.69 -16.15
CA ALA A 63 -13.55 -26.26 -17.07
C ALA A 63 -12.17 -26.31 -16.42
N VAL A 64 -11.13 -26.45 -17.26
CA VAL A 64 -9.74 -26.18 -16.88
C VAL A 64 -9.14 -25.26 -17.94
N PHE A 65 -8.69 -24.08 -17.52
CA PHE A 65 -7.96 -23.13 -18.36
C PHE A 65 -6.46 -23.32 -18.13
N THR A 66 -5.68 -23.32 -19.22
CA THR A 66 -4.23 -23.53 -19.23
C THR A 66 -3.56 -22.40 -20.04
N PRO A 67 -2.23 -22.31 -20.14
CA PRO A 67 -1.57 -21.23 -20.88
C PRO A 67 -1.95 -21.16 -22.37
N SER A 68 -2.43 -22.26 -22.96
CA SER A 68 -2.92 -22.29 -24.35
C SER A 68 -4.28 -21.61 -24.56
N ALA A 69 -5.01 -21.28 -23.49
CA ALA A 69 -6.21 -20.45 -23.57
C ALA A 69 -5.90 -19.02 -24.06
N GLY A 70 -4.64 -18.57 -23.91
CA GLY A 70 -4.19 -17.25 -24.35
C GLY A 70 -4.87 -16.11 -23.60
N ARG A 71 -4.77 -14.89 -24.14
CA ARG A 71 -5.45 -13.73 -23.56
C ARG A 71 -6.97 -13.90 -23.65
N PRO A 72 -7.75 -13.49 -22.63
CA PRO A 72 -7.33 -12.68 -21.47
C PRO A 72 -6.68 -13.46 -20.31
N PHE A 73 -6.60 -14.80 -20.37
CA PHE A 73 -6.02 -15.58 -19.27
C PHE A 73 -4.52 -15.32 -19.12
N VAL A 74 -4.11 -15.09 -17.86
CA VAL A 74 -2.73 -14.86 -17.46
C VAL A 74 -2.28 -16.05 -16.62
N LEU A 75 -1.73 -17.06 -17.30
CA LEU A 75 -1.28 -18.34 -16.76
C LEU A 75 0.09 -18.66 -17.36
N ALA A 76 1.13 -18.85 -16.52
CA ALA A 76 2.53 -19.03 -16.92
C ALA A 76 2.99 -18.09 -18.07
N PRO A 77 2.89 -16.75 -17.90
CA PRO A 77 3.00 -15.79 -19.01
C PRO A 77 4.35 -15.88 -19.73
N GLY A 78 4.31 -16.12 -21.05
CA GLY A 78 5.50 -16.39 -21.87
C GLY A 78 5.97 -17.86 -21.81
N GLY A 79 5.11 -18.80 -21.42
CA GLY A 79 5.41 -20.24 -21.39
C GLY A 79 6.33 -20.65 -20.23
N LYS A 80 6.46 -19.79 -19.20
CA LYS A 80 7.32 -20.05 -18.05
C LYS A 80 6.79 -19.42 -16.78
N VAL A 81 7.29 -19.92 -15.66
CA VAL A 81 7.04 -19.44 -14.30
C VAL A 81 8.32 -18.83 -13.75
N ARG A 82 8.21 -17.66 -13.13
CA ARG A 82 9.30 -16.80 -12.64
C ARG A 82 9.34 -16.70 -11.12
N TYR A 83 8.37 -17.28 -10.40
CA TYR A 83 8.41 -17.43 -8.95
C TYR A 83 7.59 -18.65 -8.47
N GLN A 84 7.90 -19.18 -7.28
CA GLN A 84 7.12 -20.23 -6.64
C GLN A 84 5.79 -19.64 -6.16
N GLY A 85 4.66 -20.18 -6.63
CA GLY A 85 3.33 -19.64 -6.41
C GLY A 85 2.64 -19.08 -7.66
N GLU A 86 3.37 -18.87 -8.75
CA GLU A 86 2.78 -18.34 -9.99
C GLU A 86 1.76 -19.31 -10.59
N ALA A 87 0.60 -18.79 -11.00
CA ALA A 87 -0.48 -19.59 -11.55
C ALA A 87 -0.13 -20.15 -12.94
N VAL A 88 -0.39 -21.45 -13.13
CA VAL A 88 -0.09 -22.19 -14.37
C VAL A 88 -1.36 -22.77 -15.02
N ALA A 89 -2.35 -23.16 -14.22
CA ALA A 89 -3.67 -23.52 -14.69
C ALA A 89 -4.74 -23.02 -13.71
N MET A 90 -5.97 -22.92 -14.18
CA MET A 90 -7.15 -22.57 -13.40
C MET A 90 -8.20 -23.66 -13.58
N VAL A 91 -8.62 -24.30 -12.50
CA VAL A 91 -9.70 -25.29 -12.48
C VAL A 91 -10.98 -24.61 -12.00
N VAL A 92 -12.11 -24.95 -12.62
CA VAL A 92 -13.44 -24.46 -12.23
C VAL A 92 -14.38 -25.66 -12.02
N ALA A 93 -15.00 -25.75 -10.84
CA ALA A 93 -15.84 -26.87 -10.42
C ALA A 93 -17.15 -26.40 -9.75
N THR A 94 -18.14 -27.29 -9.66
CA THR A 94 -19.44 -27.02 -9.02
C THR A 94 -19.41 -27.02 -7.49
N ASP A 95 -18.35 -27.58 -6.88
CA ASP A 95 -18.17 -27.67 -5.43
C ASP A 95 -16.74 -27.27 -5.03
N ARG A 96 -16.58 -26.72 -3.82
CA ARG A 96 -15.30 -26.22 -3.31
C ARG A 96 -14.35 -27.30 -2.78
N TYR A 97 -14.85 -28.48 -2.38
CA TYR A 97 -13.98 -29.59 -1.97
C TYR A 97 -13.49 -30.36 -3.20
N LEU A 98 -14.41 -30.69 -4.12
CA LEU A 98 -14.10 -31.28 -5.42
C LEU A 98 -13.06 -30.46 -6.20
N LEU A 99 -13.11 -29.12 -6.10
CA LEU A 99 -12.12 -28.23 -6.70
C LEU A 99 -10.70 -28.58 -6.25
N TYR A 100 -10.45 -28.78 -4.96
CA TYR A 100 -9.11 -29.09 -4.45
C TYR A 100 -8.65 -30.48 -4.89
N ASP A 101 -9.55 -31.48 -4.90
CA ASP A 101 -9.24 -32.81 -5.46
C ASP A 101 -8.86 -32.72 -6.95
N ALA A 102 -9.56 -31.88 -7.72
CA ALA A 102 -9.31 -31.68 -9.14
C ALA A 102 -8.03 -30.90 -9.45
N LEU A 103 -7.61 -29.96 -8.57
CA LEU A 103 -6.33 -29.27 -8.70
C LEU A 103 -5.14 -30.25 -8.64
N GLU A 104 -5.20 -31.24 -7.75
CA GLU A 104 -4.19 -32.31 -7.63
C GLU A 104 -4.19 -33.30 -8.82
N ARG A 105 -5.20 -33.24 -9.70
CA ARG A 105 -5.26 -34.03 -10.96
C ARG A 105 -4.75 -33.30 -12.19
N VAL A 106 -4.32 -32.05 -12.07
CA VAL A 106 -3.66 -31.33 -13.17
C VAL A 106 -2.16 -31.57 -13.10
N VAL A 107 -1.63 -32.35 -14.04
CA VAL A 107 -0.20 -32.67 -14.13
C VAL A 107 0.50 -31.63 -14.98
N VAL A 108 1.55 -31.00 -14.44
CA VAL A 108 2.35 -30.00 -15.16
C VAL A 108 3.77 -30.51 -15.33
N ASP A 109 4.22 -30.58 -16.59
CA ASP A 109 5.61 -30.87 -16.96
C ASP A 109 6.42 -29.58 -16.97
N TYR A 110 7.52 -29.57 -16.22
CA TYR A 110 8.39 -28.41 -16.01
C TYR A 110 9.83 -28.74 -16.42
N GLU A 111 10.49 -27.78 -17.06
CA GLU A 111 11.94 -27.74 -17.16
C GLU A 111 12.46 -26.67 -16.19
N PRO A 112 13.06 -27.06 -15.04
CA PRO A 112 13.63 -26.10 -14.10
C PRO A 112 14.74 -25.25 -14.71
N LEU A 113 14.74 -23.97 -14.39
CA LEU A 113 15.73 -22.99 -14.83
C LEU A 113 16.55 -22.48 -13.62
N PRO A 114 17.79 -22.02 -13.81
CA PRO A 114 18.54 -21.34 -12.76
C PRO A 114 17.77 -20.12 -12.25
N ALA A 115 17.69 -19.98 -10.93
CA ALA A 115 16.97 -18.90 -10.25
C ALA A 115 17.93 -18.00 -9.47
N VAL A 116 17.59 -16.71 -9.34
CA VAL A 116 18.34 -15.74 -8.53
C VAL A 116 17.41 -15.04 -7.54
N LEU A 117 17.77 -15.09 -6.25
CA LEU A 117 16.93 -14.63 -5.13
C LEU A 117 17.50 -13.42 -4.38
N ASP A 118 18.72 -12.98 -4.71
CA ASP A 118 19.33 -11.80 -4.11
C ASP A 118 19.44 -10.72 -5.18
N PRO A 119 18.83 -9.52 -5.00
CA PRO A 119 18.91 -8.45 -6.00
C PRO A 119 20.36 -8.00 -6.24
N ARG A 120 21.23 -8.08 -5.22
CA ARG A 120 22.66 -7.72 -5.35
C ARG A 120 23.36 -8.64 -6.36
N ARG A 121 23.08 -9.95 -6.27
CA ARG A 121 23.59 -10.97 -7.20
C ARG A 121 22.90 -10.95 -8.56
N ALA A 122 21.62 -10.58 -8.62
CA ALA A 122 20.88 -10.47 -9.88
C ALA A 122 21.43 -9.37 -10.81
N MET A 123 22.14 -8.38 -10.25
CA MET A 123 22.85 -7.32 -11.00
C MET A 123 24.23 -7.75 -11.52
N GLU A 124 24.78 -8.89 -11.09
CA GLU A 124 26.14 -9.32 -11.44
C GLU A 124 26.20 -9.85 -12.90
N PRO A 125 27.33 -9.65 -13.62
CA PRO A 125 27.55 -10.28 -14.92
C PRO A 125 27.44 -11.81 -14.84
N GLY A 126 26.66 -12.41 -15.74
CA GLY A 126 26.43 -13.86 -15.75
C GLY A 126 25.36 -14.37 -14.79
N ALA A 127 24.67 -13.50 -14.05
CA ALA A 127 23.50 -13.88 -13.28
C ALA A 127 22.39 -14.48 -14.17
N PRO A 128 21.59 -15.45 -13.67
CA PRO A 128 20.42 -15.96 -14.40
C PRO A 128 19.48 -14.83 -14.82
N ILE A 129 19.16 -14.76 -16.11
CA ILE A 129 18.24 -13.75 -16.66
C ILE A 129 16.80 -14.23 -16.49
N ILE A 130 15.98 -13.44 -15.78
CA ILE A 130 14.57 -13.77 -15.49
C ILE A 130 13.65 -13.42 -16.66
N ASP A 131 14.03 -12.44 -17.47
CA ASP A 131 13.28 -11.97 -18.63
C ASP A 131 14.24 -11.81 -19.83
N GLU A 132 14.26 -12.82 -20.71
CA GLU A 132 15.21 -12.91 -21.82
C GLU A 132 14.99 -11.78 -22.84
N GLU A 133 13.76 -11.25 -22.97
CA GLU A 133 13.46 -10.10 -23.83
C GLU A 133 14.15 -8.82 -23.36
N ARG A 134 14.45 -8.70 -22.06
CA ARG A 134 15.21 -7.57 -21.48
C ARG A 134 16.72 -7.77 -21.54
N GLY A 135 17.19 -9.01 -21.50
CA GLY A 135 18.63 -9.35 -21.41
C GLY A 135 19.32 -8.89 -20.11
N THR A 136 18.59 -8.35 -19.13
CA THR A 136 19.10 -7.88 -17.84
C THR A 136 18.04 -8.00 -16.76
N ASN A 137 18.45 -8.21 -15.51
CA ASN A 137 17.56 -8.17 -14.35
C ASN A 137 17.36 -6.75 -13.79
N VAL A 138 18.14 -5.74 -14.22
CA VAL A 138 17.88 -4.34 -13.83
C VAL A 138 16.68 -3.83 -14.62
N ALA A 139 15.52 -3.78 -13.99
CA ALA A 139 14.25 -3.50 -14.64
C ALA A 139 14.08 -2.02 -14.99
N ARG A 140 14.35 -1.12 -14.03
CA ARG A 140 14.35 0.34 -14.19
C ARG A 140 15.39 0.96 -13.26
N ARG A 141 15.79 2.20 -13.55
CA ARG A 141 16.65 3.03 -12.68
C ARG A 141 16.31 4.52 -12.83
N GLU A 142 16.44 5.27 -11.75
CA GLU A 142 16.29 6.73 -11.69
C GLU A 142 17.39 7.31 -10.80
N ARG A 143 17.84 8.55 -11.06
CA ARG A 143 18.88 9.22 -10.25
C ARG A 143 18.42 10.58 -9.77
N TYR A 144 18.64 10.84 -8.49
CA TYR A 144 18.21 12.02 -7.75
C TYR A 144 19.42 12.74 -7.18
N THR A 145 19.70 13.93 -7.71
CA THR A 145 20.85 14.75 -7.31
C THR A 145 20.42 16.10 -6.76
N ALA A 146 21.06 16.55 -5.68
CA ALA A 146 20.95 17.90 -5.16
C ALA A 146 22.32 18.37 -4.62
N GLY A 147 22.62 19.67 -4.74
CA GLY A 147 23.90 20.22 -4.30
C GLY A 147 25.11 19.59 -5.01
N ASP A 148 26.22 19.43 -4.27
CA ASP A 148 27.45 18.77 -4.71
C ASP A 148 27.89 17.74 -3.66
N ALA A 149 27.20 16.58 -3.66
CA ALA A 149 27.45 15.49 -2.71
C ALA A 149 28.91 15.04 -2.68
N ARG A 150 29.58 15.03 -3.84
CA ARG A 150 30.99 14.66 -3.94
C ARG A 150 31.87 15.63 -3.15
N ARG A 151 31.79 16.93 -3.44
CA ARG A 151 32.59 17.94 -2.75
C ARG A 151 32.26 17.99 -1.25
N ALA A 152 30.98 17.82 -0.89
CA ALA A 152 30.55 17.82 0.50
C ALA A 152 31.13 16.61 1.28
N LEU A 153 31.17 15.41 0.67
CA LEU A 153 31.89 14.24 1.22
C LEU A 153 33.40 14.51 1.35
N GLU A 154 34.05 15.02 0.29
CA GLU A 154 35.48 15.39 0.30
C GLU A 154 35.83 16.44 1.38
N SER A 155 34.88 17.29 1.78
CA SER A 155 35.04 18.31 2.82
C SER A 155 34.50 17.94 4.22
N SER A 156 34.06 16.70 4.43
CA SER A 156 33.53 16.25 5.72
C SER A 156 34.65 15.86 6.68
N ASP A 157 34.48 16.10 7.98
CA ASP A 157 35.46 15.70 9.00
C ASP A 157 35.57 14.16 9.10
N ARG A 158 34.46 13.46 8.86
CA ARG A 158 34.39 12.01 8.71
C ARG A 158 33.44 11.61 7.59
N VAL A 159 33.72 10.46 6.97
CA VAL A 159 32.86 9.79 6.01
C VAL A 159 32.77 8.32 6.39
N VAL A 160 31.56 7.78 6.40
CA VAL A 160 31.26 6.35 6.65
C VAL A 160 30.65 5.73 5.41
N GLU A 161 30.83 4.42 5.23
CA GLU A 161 30.31 3.67 4.08
C GLU A 161 29.69 2.36 4.56
N GLU A 162 28.39 2.17 4.30
CA GLU A 162 27.58 1.12 4.94
C GLU A 162 26.51 0.56 4.00
N GLU A 163 26.03 -0.65 4.30
CA GLU A 163 24.84 -1.27 3.67
C GLU A 163 23.76 -1.50 4.73
N LEU A 164 22.62 -0.82 4.58
CA LEU A 164 21.42 -1.04 5.37
C LEU A 164 20.36 -1.74 4.52
N TYR A 165 19.57 -2.63 5.11
CA TYR A 165 18.46 -3.29 4.40
C TYR A 165 17.24 -3.44 5.29
N VAL A 166 16.08 -3.54 4.65
CA VAL A 166 14.81 -3.88 5.31
C VAL A 166 14.24 -5.10 4.61
N ASP A 167 14.22 -6.24 5.29
CA ASP A 167 13.77 -7.52 4.75
C ASP A 167 12.36 -7.47 4.17
N ARG A 168 12.11 -8.29 3.14
CA ARG A 168 10.77 -8.47 2.58
C ARG A 168 9.82 -9.06 3.62
N VAL A 169 8.60 -8.53 3.68
CA VAL A 169 7.53 -9.02 4.55
C VAL A 169 6.21 -9.18 3.77
N VAL A 170 5.39 -10.15 4.17
CA VAL A 170 4.05 -10.36 3.61
C VAL A 170 3.03 -9.52 4.39
N PRO A 171 2.17 -8.71 3.74
CA PRO A 171 1.18 -7.89 4.43
C PRO A 171 0.16 -8.67 5.27
N SER A 172 -0.16 -9.90 4.87
CA SER A 172 -0.96 -10.89 5.60
C SER A 172 -2.26 -10.35 6.23
N PRO A 173 -3.17 -9.72 5.44
CA PRO A 173 -4.51 -9.35 5.93
C PRO A 173 -5.30 -10.58 6.38
N MET A 174 -6.11 -10.48 7.44
CA MET A 174 -6.81 -11.63 8.03
C MET A 174 -7.79 -12.29 7.07
N GLU A 175 -8.44 -11.52 6.21
CA GLU A 175 -9.11 -12.01 5.01
C GLU A 175 -8.09 -12.09 3.85
N PRO A 176 -7.86 -13.29 3.25
CA PRO A 176 -7.08 -13.44 2.02
C PRO A 176 -7.65 -12.65 0.83
N HIS A 177 -6.99 -12.67 -0.32
CA HIS A 177 -7.59 -12.18 -1.56
C HIS A 177 -8.69 -13.11 -2.06
N GLY A 178 -9.58 -12.57 -2.88
CA GLY A 178 -10.63 -13.31 -3.56
C GLY A 178 -11.49 -12.37 -4.41
N VAL A 179 -12.20 -12.97 -5.35
CA VAL A 179 -13.05 -12.31 -6.34
C VAL A 179 -14.24 -13.20 -6.71
N LEU A 180 -15.41 -12.60 -6.98
CA LEU A 180 -16.59 -13.28 -7.51
C LEU A 180 -17.14 -12.49 -8.69
N ALA A 181 -17.00 -13.04 -9.89
CA ALA A 181 -17.47 -12.42 -11.13
C ALA A 181 -18.72 -13.13 -11.67
N ALA A 182 -19.65 -12.38 -12.26
CA ALA A 182 -20.84 -12.89 -12.93
C ALA A 182 -21.14 -12.05 -14.19
N TYR A 183 -21.46 -12.73 -15.31
CA TYR A 183 -21.70 -12.09 -16.60
C TYR A 183 -23.07 -12.50 -17.17
N ASP A 184 -23.92 -11.53 -17.50
CA ASP A 184 -25.28 -11.76 -18.00
C ASP A 184 -25.39 -11.85 -19.55
N GLY A 185 -24.27 -11.62 -20.26
CA GLY A 185 -24.22 -11.51 -21.72
C GLY A 185 -24.09 -10.07 -22.25
N ALA A 186 -24.24 -9.07 -21.38
CA ALA A 186 -24.01 -7.66 -21.67
C ALA A 186 -23.18 -6.97 -20.58
N ASN A 187 -23.45 -7.26 -19.29
CA ASN A 187 -22.83 -6.65 -18.12
C ASN A 187 -22.05 -7.67 -17.29
N LEU A 188 -20.90 -7.24 -16.78
CA LEU A 188 -20.03 -7.96 -15.87
C LEU A 188 -20.11 -7.34 -14.47
N LEU A 189 -20.69 -8.06 -13.52
CA LEU A 189 -20.64 -7.75 -12.10
C LEU A 189 -19.44 -8.45 -11.47
N VAL A 190 -18.63 -7.71 -10.70
CA VAL A 190 -17.51 -8.26 -9.95
C VAL A 190 -17.57 -7.80 -8.50
N TYR A 191 -17.68 -8.74 -7.57
CA TYR A 191 -17.32 -8.51 -6.18
C TYR A 191 -15.83 -8.76 -6.02
N ASP A 192 -15.11 -7.84 -5.39
CA ASP A 192 -13.65 -7.92 -5.25
C ASP A 192 -13.19 -7.43 -3.87
N SER A 193 -12.29 -8.18 -3.23
CA SER A 193 -11.70 -7.86 -1.94
C SER A 193 -10.59 -6.79 -2.07
N THR A 194 -10.92 -5.66 -2.67
CA THR A 194 -9.96 -4.67 -3.18
C THR A 194 -9.85 -3.39 -2.34
N GLN A 195 -8.74 -2.66 -2.48
CA GLN A 195 -8.59 -1.28 -2.03
C GLN A 195 -8.95 -0.26 -3.12
N LYS A 196 -9.25 -0.68 -4.36
CA LYS A 196 -9.40 0.22 -5.52
C LYS A 196 -10.42 -0.27 -6.57
N PRO A 197 -11.73 -0.34 -6.25
CA PRO A 197 -12.74 -0.91 -7.16
C PRO A 197 -12.83 -0.19 -8.53
N HIS A 198 -12.64 1.13 -8.58
CA HIS A 198 -12.57 1.88 -9.84
C HIS A 198 -11.33 1.56 -10.69
N VAL A 199 -10.21 1.23 -10.06
CA VAL A 199 -8.99 0.78 -10.77
C VAL A 199 -9.21 -0.61 -11.31
N VAL A 200 -9.74 -1.53 -10.50
CA VAL A 200 -10.15 -2.88 -10.92
C VAL A 200 -11.07 -2.81 -12.14
N ARG A 201 -12.13 -1.99 -12.09
CA ARG A 201 -13.05 -1.79 -13.23
C ARG A 201 -12.32 -1.40 -14.51
N ARG A 202 -11.35 -0.50 -14.43
CA ARG A 202 -10.60 0.01 -15.59
C ARG A 202 -9.59 -1.01 -16.12
N GLU A 203 -8.88 -1.71 -15.25
CA GLU A 203 -7.89 -2.71 -15.70
C GLU A 203 -8.58 -3.99 -16.22
N LEU A 204 -9.72 -4.40 -15.64
CA LEU A 204 -10.57 -5.45 -16.21
C LEU A 204 -11.09 -5.06 -17.60
N ALA A 205 -11.59 -3.83 -17.78
CA ALA A 205 -12.03 -3.34 -19.10
C ALA A 205 -10.92 -3.44 -20.17
N ARG A 206 -9.67 -3.14 -19.79
CA ARG A 206 -8.49 -3.26 -20.67
C ARG A 206 -8.07 -4.71 -20.92
N ALA A 207 -8.11 -5.56 -19.89
CA ALA A 207 -7.65 -6.94 -19.97
C ALA A 207 -8.62 -7.84 -20.75
N LEU A 208 -9.93 -7.60 -20.58
CA LEU A 208 -11.02 -8.34 -21.22
C LEU A 208 -11.46 -7.72 -22.56
N ASP A 209 -10.94 -6.54 -22.91
CA ASP A 209 -11.29 -5.75 -24.11
C ASP A 209 -12.80 -5.45 -24.25
N ILE A 210 -13.43 -5.02 -23.15
CA ILE A 210 -14.85 -4.65 -23.09
C ILE A 210 -15.06 -3.23 -22.58
N PRO A 211 -16.18 -2.56 -22.94
CA PRO A 211 -16.46 -1.19 -22.49
C PRO A 211 -16.50 -1.10 -20.97
N MET A 212 -15.79 -0.12 -20.38
CA MET A 212 -15.78 0.09 -18.92
C MET A 212 -17.20 0.31 -18.33
N SER A 213 -18.14 0.83 -19.13
CA SER A 213 -19.55 1.01 -18.76
C SER A 213 -20.35 -0.29 -18.66
N SER A 214 -19.81 -1.41 -19.15
CA SER A 214 -20.40 -2.76 -18.99
C SER A 214 -19.91 -3.47 -17.72
N ILE A 215 -18.97 -2.88 -16.98
CA ILE A 215 -18.39 -3.49 -15.78
C ILE A 215 -18.82 -2.70 -14.54
N ARG A 216 -19.38 -3.40 -13.56
CA ARG A 216 -19.58 -2.88 -12.20
C ARG A 216 -18.71 -3.66 -11.23
N VAL A 217 -17.88 -2.96 -10.48
CA VAL A 217 -17.10 -3.55 -9.38
C VAL A 217 -17.72 -3.11 -8.05
N VAL A 218 -17.89 -4.05 -7.14
CA VAL A 218 -18.38 -3.82 -5.79
C VAL A 218 -17.35 -4.36 -4.81
N GLN A 219 -16.68 -3.47 -4.10
CA GLN A 219 -15.93 -3.84 -2.90
C GLN A 219 -16.93 -4.16 -1.77
N PRO A 220 -16.93 -5.38 -1.22
CA PRO A 220 -17.73 -5.74 -0.05
C PRO A 220 -17.01 -5.28 1.24
N ASP A 221 -17.35 -5.84 2.41
CA ASP A 221 -16.46 -5.70 3.56
C ASP A 221 -15.11 -6.37 3.25
N VAL A 222 -14.02 -5.75 3.70
CA VAL A 222 -12.65 -6.25 3.47
C VAL A 222 -11.93 -6.39 4.81
N GLY A 223 -11.45 -7.60 5.09
CA GLY A 223 -10.86 -8.01 6.37
C GLY A 223 -9.39 -7.57 6.53
N GLY A 224 -9.14 -6.29 6.28
CA GLY A 224 -7.80 -5.72 6.17
C GLY A 224 -7.19 -5.91 4.78
N ALA A 225 -6.16 -5.11 4.49
CA ALA A 225 -5.48 -5.13 3.19
C ALA A 225 -4.04 -4.60 3.26
N PHE A 226 -3.84 -3.47 3.96
CA PHE A 226 -2.52 -2.92 4.30
C PHE A 226 -1.61 -2.58 3.11
N GLY A 227 -2.16 -2.54 1.89
CA GLY A 227 -1.46 -2.28 0.63
C GLY A 227 -1.46 -3.47 -0.34
N SER A 228 -1.67 -4.70 0.13
CA SER A 228 -1.62 -5.90 -0.74
C SER A 228 -2.75 -5.95 -1.78
N LYS A 229 -3.89 -5.32 -1.49
CA LYS A 229 -5.10 -5.33 -2.34
C LYS A 229 -5.21 -4.04 -3.17
N ILE A 230 -4.10 -3.36 -3.47
CA ILE A 230 -4.06 -2.09 -4.25
C ILE A 230 -4.08 -2.33 -5.75
N GLN A 231 -3.31 -3.32 -6.21
CA GLN A 231 -3.20 -3.72 -7.61
C GLN A 231 -4.22 -4.80 -7.96
N VAL A 232 -4.41 -4.99 -9.26
CA VAL A 232 -5.15 -6.12 -9.83
C VAL A 232 -4.15 -7.22 -10.11
N TYR A 233 -4.42 -8.44 -9.64
CA TYR A 233 -3.61 -9.62 -9.89
C TYR A 233 -4.09 -10.34 -11.17
N PRO A 234 -3.31 -11.32 -11.67
CA PRO A 234 -3.77 -12.26 -12.70
C PRO A 234 -5.10 -12.94 -12.35
N GLU A 235 -5.32 -13.24 -11.08
CA GLU A 235 -6.45 -14.03 -10.61
C GLU A 235 -7.82 -13.32 -10.77
N GLU A 236 -7.95 -12.01 -10.53
CA GLU A 236 -9.21 -11.29 -10.79
C GLU A 236 -9.54 -11.26 -12.29
N VAL A 237 -8.52 -11.10 -13.15
CA VAL A 237 -8.69 -11.17 -14.61
C VAL A 237 -9.12 -12.57 -15.05
N ASN A 238 -8.45 -13.61 -14.54
CA ASN A 238 -8.73 -15.01 -14.87
C ASN A 238 -10.16 -15.42 -14.46
N VAL A 239 -10.62 -15.01 -13.27
CA VAL A 239 -11.98 -15.30 -12.78
C VAL A 239 -13.05 -14.54 -13.55
N ALA A 240 -12.83 -13.26 -13.87
CA ALA A 240 -13.73 -12.49 -14.71
C ALA A 240 -13.85 -13.11 -16.13
N ALA A 241 -12.72 -13.50 -16.73
CA ALA A 241 -12.68 -14.19 -18.01
C ALA A 241 -13.42 -15.54 -17.97
N ALA A 242 -13.22 -16.35 -16.92
CA ALA A 242 -13.92 -17.62 -16.75
C ALA A 242 -15.44 -17.42 -16.60
N ALA A 243 -15.89 -16.42 -15.83
CA ALA A 243 -17.31 -16.10 -15.67
C ALA A 243 -17.95 -15.68 -17.00
N MET A 244 -17.25 -14.89 -17.83
CA MET A 244 -17.70 -14.53 -19.17
C MET A 244 -17.76 -15.75 -20.11
N ALA A 245 -16.72 -16.58 -20.13
CA ALA A 245 -16.63 -17.76 -20.98
C ALA A 245 -17.70 -18.81 -20.65
N LEU A 246 -17.95 -19.05 -19.35
CA LEU A 246 -18.91 -20.05 -18.87
C LEU A 246 -20.34 -19.51 -18.73
N ARG A 247 -20.55 -18.20 -18.84
CA ARG A 247 -21.83 -17.49 -18.59
C ARG A 247 -22.50 -17.89 -17.27
N ARG A 248 -21.67 -18.05 -16.23
CA ARG A 248 -22.06 -18.43 -14.87
C ARG A 248 -21.22 -17.65 -13.86
N PRO A 249 -21.72 -17.39 -12.64
CA PRO A 249 -20.89 -16.79 -11.61
C PRO A 249 -19.70 -17.70 -11.26
N VAL A 250 -18.51 -17.13 -11.07
CA VAL A 250 -17.30 -17.85 -10.67
C VAL A 250 -16.68 -17.14 -9.47
N LYS A 251 -16.50 -17.86 -8.36
CA LYS A 251 -15.87 -17.41 -7.11
C LYS A 251 -14.48 -18.03 -6.97
N TRP A 252 -13.47 -17.22 -6.66
CA TRP A 252 -12.19 -17.70 -6.09
C TRP A 252 -11.94 -16.98 -4.77
N VAL A 253 -11.44 -17.72 -3.78
CA VAL A 253 -10.94 -17.20 -2.52
C VAL A 253 -9.62 -17.90 -2.22
N ALA A 254 -8.56 -17.12 -2.01
CA ALA A 254 -7.23 -17.64 -1.77
C ALA A 254 -7.15 -18.37 -0.42
N THR A 255 -6.46 -19.51 -0.36
CA THR A 255 -6.02 -20.05 0.94
C THR A 255 -4.94 -19.15 1.55
N ARG A 256 -4.72 -19.21 2.87
CA ARG A 256 -3.62 -18.45 3.50
C ARG A 256 -2.24 -18.76 2.90
N SER A 257 -1.99 -20.02 2.58
CA SER A 257 -0.71 -20.47 2.01
C SER A 257 -0.53 -20.04 0.55
N GLU A 258 -1.63 -19.93 -0.18
CA GLU A 258 -1.68 -19.37 -1.54
C GLU A 258 -1.45 -17.86 -1.52
N ASP A 259 -2.16 -17.14 -0.65
CA ASP A 259 -2.05 -15.70 -0.43
C ASP A 259 -0.61 -15.25 -0.18
N PHE A 260 0.15 -15.97 0.66
CA PHE A 260 1.57 -15.72 0.93
C PHE A 260 2.49 -15.89 -0.29
N ARG A 261 2.12 -16.76 -1.23
CA ARG A 261 2.92 -17.15 -2.40
C ARG A 261 2.59 -16.33 -3.64
N MET A 262 1.39 -15.76 -3.73
CA MET A 262 0.94 -14.98 -4.89
C MET A 262 0.89 -13.47 -4.61
N SER A 263 0.57 -13.06 -3.37
CA SER A 263 0.40 -11.65 -3.03
C SER A 263 1.72 -10.90 -3.05
N THR A 264 1.68 -9.60 -3.35
CA THR A 264 2.88 -8.76 -3.30
C THR A 264 3.49 -8.71 -1.92
N HIS A 265 4.82 -8.80 -1.87
CA HIS A 265 5.58 -8.56 -0.64
C HIS A 265 5.90 -7.06 -0.53
N GLY A 266 6.07 -6.56 0.69
CA GLY A 266 6.50 -5.18 0.96
C GLY A 266 7.90 -5.09 1.56
N ARG A 267 8.34 -3.86 1.85
CA ARG A 267 9.71 -3.55 2.32
C ARG A 267 10.72 -3.91 1.23
N GLY A 268 11.69 -4.81 1.48
CA GLY A 268 12.56 -5.37 0.44
C GLY A 268 13.49 -4.36 -0.24
N LEU A 269 13.92 -3.32 0.50
CA LEU A 269 14.84 -2.28 0.01
C LEU A 269 16.20 -2.40 0.70
N ILE A 270 17.27 -2.11 -0.05
CA ILE A 270 18.66 -2.04 0.42
C ILE A 270 19.20 -0.65 0.08
N LEU A 271 19.78 0.06 1.04
CA LEU A 271 20.55 1.28 0.83
C LEU A 271 22.04 0.97 1.00
N ARG A 272 22.82 1.11 -0.08
CA ARG A 272 24.28 1.20 -0.02
C ARG A 272 24.67 2.66 -0.12
N TYR A 273 25.40 3.20 0.85
CA TYR A 273 25.65 4.64 0.90
C TYR A 273 26.99 5.01 1.52
N LYS A 274 27.41 6.22 1.21
CA LYS A 274 28.41 7.00 1.95
C LYS A 274 27.71 8.19 2.60
N ALA A 275 27.95 8.44 3.88
CA ALA A 275 27.48 9.63 4.58
C ALA A 275 28.67 10.43 5.12
N GLY A 276 28.70 11.72 4.83
CA GLY A 276 29.72 12.66 5.33
C GLY A 276 29.14 13.57 6.40
N PHE A 277 29.86 13.79 7.49
CA PHE A 277 29.42 14.62 8.60
C PHE A 277 30.58 15.34 9.30
N THR A 278 30.25 16.36 10.08
CA THR A 278 31.23 17.08 10.92
C THR A 278 31.45 16.39 12.26
N LYS A 279 32.57 16.67 12.92
CA LYS A 279 32.86 16.24 14.30
C LYS A 279 31.78 16.67 15.30
N ASP A 280 31.04 17.74 14.99
CA ASP A 280 29.94 18.28 15.78
C ASP A 280 28.59 17.61 15.44
N GLY A 281 28.60 16.49 14.71
CA GLY A 281 27.43 15.67 14.40
C GLY A 281 26.50 16.27 13.34
N VAL A 282 26.96 17.21 12.51
CA VAL A 282 26.13 17.79 11.43
C VAL A 282 26.32 16.98 10.14
N LEU A 283 25.23 16.41 9.64
CA LEU A 283 25.19 15.68 8.37
C LEU A 283 25.42 16.65 7.21
N LYS A 284 26.42 16.35 6.37
CA LYS A 284 26.80 17.16 5.21
C LYS A 284 26.23 16.60 3.92
N ALA A 285 26.41 15.30 3.69
CA ALA A 285 26.00 14.66 2.44
C ALA A 285 25.65 13.18 2.59
N ILE A 286 24.82 12.68 1.66
CA ILE A 286 24.60 11.25 1.44
C ILE A 286 24.70 10.96 -0.07
N ALA A 287 25.54 10.01 -0.46
CA ALA A 287 25.60 9.49 -1.83
C ALA A 287 25.46 7.96 -1.81
N GLY A 288 24.72 7.37 -2.75
CA GLY A 288 24.45 5.93 -2.70
C GLY A 288 23.44 5.39 -3.71
N VAL A 289 23.04 4.13 -3.51
CA VAL A 289 22.01 3.45 -4.29
C VAL A 289 20.98 2.77 -3.38
N VAL A 290 19.71 3.02 -3.67
CA VAL A 290 18.55 2.31 -3.13
C VAL A 290 18.14 1.22 -4.11
N ILE A 291 18.41 -0.04 -3.76
CA ILE A 291 18.09 -1.23 -4.55
C ILE A 291 16.77 -1.81 -4.03
N ALA A 292 15.74 -1.87 -4.89
CA ALA A 292 14.53 -2.64 -4.64
C ALA A 292 14.65 -4.05 -5.21
N ASP A 293 14.44 -5.05 -4.36
CA ASP A 293 14.14 -6.42 -4.79
C ASP A 293 12.74 -6.44 -5.41
N ALA A 294 12.64 -6.39 -6.74
CA ALA A 294 11.38 -6.29 -7.46
C ALA A 294 10.57 -7.60 -7.49
N GLY A 295 11.21 -8.75 -7.28
CA GLY A 295 10.60 -10.04 -7.60
C GLY A 295 10.48 -10.24 -9.11
N ALA A 296 9.61 -11.15 -9.53
CA ALA A 296 9.52 -11.59 -10.92
C ALA A 296 9.11 -10.49 -11.91
N TYR A 297 8.40 -9.47 -11.41
CA TYR A 297 7.84 -8.37 -12.20
C TYR A 297 7.97 -7.05 -11.43
N ASP A 298 8.47 -6.01 -12.09
CA ASP A 298 8.53 -4.65 -11.53
C ASP A 298 7.16 -3.98 -11.60
N TRP A 299 6.31 -4.26 -10.61
CA TRP A 299 4.98 -3.64 -10.47
C TRP A 299 5.06 -2.27 -9.77
N PHE A 300 5.78 -2.19 -8.64
CA PHE A 300 5.98 -0.96 -7.86
C PHE A 300 7.41 -0.78 -7.36
N ALA A 301 8.35 -1.64 -7.76
CA ALA A 301 9.63 -1.76 -7.08
C ALA A 301 10.48 -0.48 -7.21
N LEU A 302 10.53 0.10 -8.41
CA LEU A 302 11.18 1.40 -8.59
C LEU A 302 10.44 2.49 -7.83
N ASP A 303 9.11 2.52 -7.91
CA ASP A 303 8.27 3.56 -7.28
C ASP A 303 8.48 3.60 -5.74
N LEU A 304 8.72 2.44 -5.12
CA LEU A 304 9.10 2.30 -3.71
C LEU A 304 10.54 2.77 -3.45
N ALA A 305 11.51 2.39 -4.28
CA ALA A 305 12.91 2.85 -4.16
C ALA A 305 13.06 4.36 -4.38
N SER A 306 12.38 4.93 -5.38
CA SER A 306 12.34 6.36 -5.69
C SER A 306 11.64 7.16 -4.59
N THR A 307 10.56 6.62 -4.00
CA THR A 307 9.96 7.19 -2.78
C THR A 307 10.96 7.17 -1.62
N ALA A 308 11.66 6.06 -1.42
CA ALA A 308 12.65 5.94 -0.34
C ALA A 308 13.84 6.90 -0.51
N ALA A 309 14.37 7.02 -1.74
CA ALA A 309 15.45 7.95 -2.06
C ALA A 309 15.04 9.42 -1.88
N THR A 310 13.88 9.82 -2.40
CA THR A 310 13.41 11.21 -2.35
C THR A 310 12.92 11.65 -0.97
N MET A 311 12.53 10.70 -0.11
CA MET A 311 12.19 10.94 1.30
C MET A 311 13.34 10.68 2.28
N LEU A 312 14.50 10.17 1.83
CA LEU A 312 15.66 9.90 2.71
C LEU A 312 16.09 11.10 3.57
N PRO A 313 16.01 12.38 3.12
CA PRO A 313 16.31 13.52 4.00
C PRO A 313 15.39 13.63 5.22
N ALA A 314 14.19 13.04 5.15
CA ALA A 314 13.12 13.13 6.15
C ALA A 314 12.99 14.55 6.74
N ALA A 315 13.13 14.69 8.06
CA ALA A 315 13.03 15.95 8.78
C ALA A 315 14.35 16.76 8.88
N TYR A 316 15.40 16.37 8.15
CA TYR A 316 16.77 16.83 8.37
C TYR A 316 17.32 17.76 7.27
N LYS A 317 18.17 18.69 7.67
CA LYS A 317 18.84 19.73 6.87
C LYS A 317 20.09 19.19 6.15
N VAL A 318 19.96 18.11 5.38
CA VAL A 318 20.98 17.69 4.42
C VAL A 318 20.72 18.36 3.07
N ALA A 319 21.75 18.95 2.45
CA ALA A 319 21.61 19.73 1.22
C ALA A 319 22.22 19.03 -0.02
N ASP A 320 23.29 18.27 0.20
CA ASP A 320 24.12 17.68 -0.85
C ASP A 320 23.85 16.16 -0.92
N LEU A 321 23.18 15.71 -1.98
CA LEU A 321 22.67 14.35 -2.12
C LEU A 321 22.87 13.80 -3.55
N ASP A 322 23.21 12.52 -3.66
CA ASP A 322 23.34 11.81 -4.94
C ASP A 322 22.89 10.35 -4.81
N LEU A 323 21.63 10.08 -5.09
CA LEU A 323 20.99 8.78 -4.87
C LEU A 323 20.48 8.18 -6.18
N GLU A 324 20.92 6.97 -6.52
CA GLU A 324 20.28 6.15 -7.57
C GLU A 324 19.19 5.26 -6.93
N ALA A 325 18.00 5.19 -7.52
CA ALA A 325 16.96 4.22 -7.21
C ALA A 325 16.92 3.17 -8.33
N VAL A 326 16.96 1.88 -7.98
CA VAL A 326 17.07 0.78 -8.96
C VAL A 326 16.10 -0.33 -8.60
N SER A 327 15.30 -0.80 -9.56
CA SER A 327 14.49 -2.02 -9.42
C SER A 327 15.21 -3.21 -10.06
N VAL A 328 15.32 -4.31 -9.33
CA VAL A 328 16.03 -5.53 -9.77
C VAL A 328 15.14 -6.74 -9.67
N LEU A 329 14.96 -7.45 -10.79
CA LEU A 329 14.19 -8.69 -10.85
C LEU A 329 14.85 -9.81 -10.02
N THR A 330 14.03 -10.56 -9.29
CA THR A 330 14.43 -11.79 -8.58
C THR A 330 13.33 -12.85 -8.74
N ASN A 331 13.64 -14.13 -8.49
CA ASN A 331 12.67 -15.22 -8.62
C ASN A 331 11.74 -15.34 -7.38
N LYS A 332 11.04 -14.25 -7.07
CA LYS A 332 10.12 -14.09 -5.92
C LYS A 332 8.80 -13.46 -6.37
N PRO A 333 7.73 -13.52 -5.57
CA PRO A 333 6.51 -12.73 -5.83
C PRO A 333 6.83 -11.24 -6.00
N PRO A 334 6.08 -10.48 -6.81
CA PRO A 334 6.36 -9.07 -7.06
C PRO A 334 6.41 -8.22 -5.78
N LEU A 335 7.23 -7.17 -5.79
CA LEU A 335 7.23 -6.16 -4.72
C LEU A 335 6.09 -5.18 -4.94
N GLY A 336 5.36 -4.89 -3.86
CA GLY A 336 4.21 -4.00 -3.85
C GLY A 336 4.14 -3.16 -2.58
N PRO A 337 3.21 -2.20 -2.53
CA PRO A 337 3.04 -1.34 -1.38
C PRO A 337 2.62 -2.13 -0.13
N TYR A 338 3.37 -1.97 0.96
CA TYR A 338 2.95 -2.33 2.31
C TYR A 338 3.06 -1.12 3.22
N ARG A 339 1.95 -0.79 3.91
CA ARG A 339 1.74 0.29 4.89
C ARG A 339 2.92 1.27 5.02
N GLY A 340 2.84 2.40 4.32
CA GLY A 340 3.88 3.44 4.29
C GLY A 340 4.83 3.37 3.08
N ALA A 341 4.97 2.22 2.42
CA ALA A 341 5.46 2.08 1.03
C ALA A 341 6.62 3.01 0.60
N GLY A 342 7.86 2.69 1.00
CA GLY A 342 9.08 3.47 0.72
C GLY A 342 9.42 4.49 1.82
N ARG A 343 8.41 5.01 2.55
CA ARG A 343 8.59 6.02 3.61
C ARG A 343 9.12 5.42 4.93
N PRO A 344 8.65 4.25 5.42
CA PRO A 344 9.27 3.56 6.55
C PRO A 344 10.73 3.20 6.30
N GLU A 345 11.06 2.82 5.07
CA GLU A 345 12.39 2.42 4.63
C GLU A 345 13.33 3.63 4.61
N ALA A 346 12.91 4.77 4.01
CA ALA A 346 13.61 6.05 4.13
C ALA A 346 13.85 6.47 5.59
N THR A 347 12.81 6.37 6.42
CA THR A 347 12.86 6.73 7.84
C THR A 347 13.85 5.84 8.58
N PHE A 348 13.80 4.52 8.37
CA PHE A 348 14.76 3.58 8.95
C PHE A 348 16.19 3.92 8.54
N PHE A 349 16.44 4.13 7.24
CA PHE A 349 17.78 4.46 6.76
C PHE A 349 18.34 5.75 7.37
N ILE A 350 17.58 6.85 7.38
CA ILE A 350 18.07 8.12 7.92
C ILE A 350 18.20 8.10 9.45
N GLU A 351 17.31 7.44 10.18
CA GLU A 351 17.43 7.33 11.63
C GLU A 351 18.63 6.47 12.04
N ARG A 352 18.95 5.42 11.28
CA ARG A 352 20.18 4.65 11.48
C ARG A 352 21.43 5.45 11.13
N ILE A 353 21.38 6.35 10.13
CA ILE A 353 22.46 7.31 9.85
C ILE A 353 22.63 8.29 11.02
N MET A 354 21.54 8.81 11.60
CA MET A 354 21.60 9.74 12.74
C MET A 354 22.16 9.07 14.01
N ASP A 355 21.78 7.82 14.27
CA ASP A 355 22.36 7.03 15.38
C ASP A 355 23.85 6.75 15.15
N LEU A 356 24.23 6.37 13.93
CA LEU A 356 25.63 6.08 13.59
C LEU A 356 26.51 7.34 13.72
N ILE A 357 26.01 8.52 13.33
CA ILE A 357 26.70 9.80 13.58
C ILE A 357 26.89 10.04 15.09
N ALA A 358 25.91 9.70 15.92
CA ALA A 358 26.01 9.81 17.38
C ALA A 358 27.06 8.85 17.95
N ASP A 359 27.04 7.58 17.54
CA ASP A 359 28.01 6.55 17.94
C ASP A 359 29.45 6.96 17.56
N GLU A 360 29.66 7.42 16.32
CA GLU A 360 30.95 7.88 15.82
C GLU A 360 31.48 9.12 16.56
N THR A 361 30.63 10.11 16.80
CA THR A 361 31.04 11.39 17.43
C THR A 361 31.06 11.32 18.96
N GLY A 362 30.48 10.28 19.57
CA GLY A 362 30.25 10.19 21.02
C GLY A 362 29.24 11.22 21.53
N LEU A 363 28.42 11.79 20.65
CA LEU A 363 27.39 12.78 20.99
C LEU A 363 26.09 12.09 21.41
N ASP A 364 25.27 12.81 22.18
CA ASP A 364 23.91 12.35 22.51
C ASP A 364 23.04 12.23 21.24
N PRO A 365 22.36 11.09 21.00
CA PRO A 365 21.63 10.84 19.74
C PRO A 365 20.41 11.75 19.54
N ILE A 366 19.89 12.38 20.61
CA ILE A 366 18.86 13.43 20.51
C ILE A 366 19.49 14.76 20.10
N GLU A 367 20.66 15.11 20.63
CA GLU A 367 21.38 16.33 20.26
C GLU A 367 21.87 16.30 18.81
N VAL A 368 22.34 15.16 18.30
CA VAL A 368 22.64 14.97 16.86
C VAL A 368 21.40 15.26 16.01
N ARG A 369 20.24 14.69 16.37
CA ARG A 369 18.98 14.98 15.68
C ARG A 369 18.61 16.46 15.77
N ARG A 370 18.68 17.07 16.95
CA ARG A 370 18.37 18.50 17.18
C ARG A 370 19.18 19.44 16.29
N ARG A 371 20.49 19.19 16.12
CA ARG A 371 21.37 19.98 15.23
C ARG A 371 20.93 19.90 13.77
N ASN A 372 20.55 18.71 13.32
CA ASN A 372 20.20 18.44 11.94
C ASN A 372 18.74 18.74 11.58
N LEU A 373 17.80 18.79 12.53
CA LEU A 373 16.37 19.00 12.23
C LEU A 373 16.09 20.33 11.51
N VAL A 374 15.13 20.28 10.58
CA VAL A 374 14.52 21.46 9.96
C VAL A 374 13.85 22.31 11.05
N GLU A 375 14.05 23.62 10.98
CA GLU A 375 13.63 24.53 12.06
C GLU A 375 12.23 25.13 11.84
N ARG A 376 11.77 25.22 10.58
CA ARG A 376 10.52 25.90 10.19
C ARG A 376 9.91 25.25 8.96
N ALA A 377 8.58 25.29 8.89
CA ALA A 377 7.80 24.98 7.70
C ALA A 377 7.04 26.23 7.20
N PRO A 378 6.67 26.34 5.91
CA PRO A 378 6.92 25.35 4.86
C PRO A 378 8.42 25.23 4.54
N TYR A 379 8.87 24.01 4.27
CA TYR A 379 10.25 23.68 3.93
C TYR A 379 10.27 22.88 2.63
N ARG A 380 11.16 23.27 1.71
CA ARG A 380 11.35 22.52 0.46
C ARG A 380 12.61 21.68 0.57
N ASN A 381 12.47 20.37 0.50
CA ASN A 381 13.59 19.44 0.57
C ASN A 381 14.48 19.55 -0.70
N PRO A 382 15.71 19.01 -0.70
CA PRO A 382 16.66 19.20 -1.80
C PRO A 382 16.17 18.66 -3.15
N PHE A 383 15.33 17.63 -3.15
CA PHE A 383 14.70 17.07 -4.35
C PHE A 383 13.43 17.80 -4.78
N GLY A 384 13.02 18.83 -4.04
CA GLY A 384 11.97 19.75 -4.40
C GLY A 384 10.58 19.40 -3.86
N LEU A 385 10.45 18.41 -2.97
CA LEU A 385 9.22 18.13 -2.23
C LEU A 385 8.97 19.25 -1.20
N GLU A 386 7.72 19.70 -1.09
CA GLU A 386 7.32 20.74 -0.14
C GLU A 386 6.67 20.09 1.09
N TYR A 387 7.25 20.32 2.26
CA TYR A 387 6.63 20.04 3.55
C TYR A 387 5.82 21.28 3.92
N ASP A 388 4.50 21.16 3.93
CA ASP A 388 3.58 22.29 4.05
C ASP A 388 3.60 22.96 5.44
N SER A 389 3.85 22.16 6.47
CA SER A 389 3.66 22.50 7.87
C SER A 389 4.51 21.61 8.80
N GLY A 390 4.74 22.07 10.03
CA GLY A 390 5.49 21.30 11.04
C GLY A 390 6.15 22.19 12.10
N GLU A 391 6.14 21.70 13.35
CA GLU A 391 6.91 22.25 14.48
C GLU A 391 7.93 21.23 14.98
N TYR A 392 8.86 20.79 14.13
CA TYR A 392 9.66 19.57 14.35
C TYR A 392 10.45 19.57 15.67
N ILE A 393 11.15 20.66 15.99
CA ILE A 393 11.85 20.83 17.28
C ILE A 393 10.87 20.75 18.46
N ALA A 394 9.73 21.46 18.39
CA ALA A 394 8.76 21.46 19.48
C ALA A 394 8.07 20.09 19.65
N ALA A 395 7.89 19.34 18.58
CA ALA A 395 7.40 17.96 18.61
C ALA A 395 8.42 17.01 19.26
N LEU A 396 9.72 17.17 18.95
CA LEU A 396 10.80 16.43 19.60
C LEU A 396 10.84 16.71 21.11
N GLU A 397 10.96 17.97 21.54
CA GLU A 397 11.08 18.30 22.97
C GLU A 397 9.85 17.85 23.78
N LYS A 398 8.63 18.17 23.32
CA LYS A 398 7.37 17.77 23.99
C LYS A 398 7.19 16.24 23.98
N GLY A 399 7.68 15.56 22.95
CA GLY A 399 7.65 14.10 22.86
C GLY A 399 8.56 13.46 23.91
N LEU A 400 9.81 13.92 23.99
CA LEU A 400 10.81 13.43 24.95
C LEU A 400 10.37 13.66 26.41
N GLU A 401 9.82 14.83 26.72
CA GLU A 401 9.24 15.16 28.02
C GLU A 401 8.09 14.20 28.37
N ARG A 402 7.10 14.04 27.49
CA ARG A 402 5.92 13.21 27.75
C ARG A 402 6.23 11.71 27.82
N LEU A 403 7.27 11.25 27.13
CA LEU A 403 7.71 9.86 27.17
C LEU A 403 8.63 9.56 28.36
N GLY A 404 9.13 10.56 29.08
CA GLY A 404 10.16 10.37 30.11
C GLY A 404 11.45 9.78 29.53
N TYR A 405 11.85 10.24 28.35
CA TYR A 405 12.92 9.59 27.58
C TYR A 405 14.25 9.53 28.35
N ARG A 406 14.60 10.59 29.09
CA ARG A 406 15.86 10.66 29.84
C ARG A 406 15.85 9.73 31.06
N GLU A 407 14.69 9.56 31.68
CA GLU A 407 14.45 8.62 32.76
C GLU A 407 14.54 7.17 32.27
N ILE A 408 14.03 6.86 31.07
CA ILE A 408 14.14 5.54 30.43
C ILE A 408 15.61 5.23 30.06
N VAL A 409 16.36 6.19 29.51
CA VAL A 409 17.80 6.02 29.25
C VAL A 409 18.57 5.73 30.54
N LYS A 410 18.37 6.54 31.59
CA LYS A 410 19.02 6.33 32.89
C LYS A 410 18.68 4.96 33.48
N TRP A 411 17.42 4.54 33.41
CA TRP A 411 17.00 3.20 33.82
C TRP A 411 17.74 2.12 33.03
N ALA A 412 17.83 2.22 31.71
CA ALA A 412 18.54 1.26 30.87
C ALA A 412 20.03 1.13 31.25
N GLU A 413 20.71 2.24 31.55
CA GLU A 413 22.11 2.23 32.03
C GLU A 413 22.28 1.55 33.40
N GLU A 414 21.34 1.76 34.33
CA GLU A 414 21.34 1.09 35.63
C GLU A 414 21.11 -0.42 35.50
N GLU A 415 20.28 -0.83 34.54
CA GLU A 415 20.02 -2.23 34.21
C GLU A 415 21.20 -2.90 33.48
N ALA A 416 21.91 -2.15 32.62
CA ALA A 416 23.15 -2.59 31.98
C ALA A 416 24.25 -2.91 33.00
N LYS A 417 24.39 -2.08 34.05
CA LYS A 417 25.30 -2.34 35.19
C LYS A 417 24.93 -3.60 35.97
N ARG A 418 23.70 -4.13 35.81
CA ARG A 418 23.21 -5.40 36.38
C ARG A 418 23.32 -6.58 35.40
N GLY A 419 23.98 -6.41 34.26
CA GLY A 419 24.17 -7.43 33.24
C GLY A 419 22.96 -7.67 32.32
N ARG A 420 22.02 -6.72 32.22
CA ARG A 420 20.90 -6.77 31.26
C ARG A 420 21.19 -5.92 30.03
N TYR A 421 20.98 -6.46 28.83
CA TYR A 421 21.05 -5.67 27.59
C TYR A 421 19.72 -4.95 27.35
N ILE A 422 19.66 -3.66 27.68
CA ILE A 422 18.49 -2.79 27.45
C ILE A 422 18.88 -1.71 26.44
N GLY A 423 18.14 -1.62 25.33
CA GLY A 423 18.29 -0.56 24.33
C GLY A 423 17.15 0.45 24.41
N VAL A 424 17.46 1.72 24.24
CA VAL A 424 16.48 2.82 24.20
C VAL A 424 16.65 3.54 22.86
N GLY A 425 15.73 3.30 21.93
CA GLY A 425 15.74 3.90 20.60
C GLY A 425 14.80 5.09 20.52
N ALA A 426 15.19 6.11 19.76
CA ALA A 426 14.33 7.20 19.32
C ALA A 426 14.29 7.22 17.79
N ALA A 427 13.12 7.51 17.22
CA ALA A 427 12.95 7.68 15.78
C ALA A 427 12.09 8.92 15.51
N PHE A 428 12.53 9.80 14.60
CA PHE A 428 11.77 10.94 14.13
C PHE A 428 11.46 10.79 12.64
N TYR A 429 10.26 11.18 12.20
CA TYR A 429 9.83 10.97 10.82
C TYR A 429 8.95 12.10 10.29
N VAL A 430 8.94 12.23 8.96
CA VAL A 430 8.02 13.08 8.19
C VAL A 430 7.42 12.20 7.10
N GLU A 431 6.10 12.24 6.93
CA GLU A 431 5.38 11.39 5.98
C GLU A 431 4.65 12.26 4.95
N ILE A 432 4.93 12.01 3.67
CA ILE A 432 4.14 12.53 2.55
C ILE A 432 2.94 11.62 2.29
N THR A 433 1.74 12.19 2.34
CA THR A 433 0.46 11.47 2.21
C THR A 433 -0.37 12.06 1.06
N THR A 434 -1.59 11.56 0.85
CA THR A 434 -2.63 12.25 0.07
C THR A 434 -2.29 12.42 -1.42
N TYR A 435 -2.14 11.29 -2.11
CA TYR A 435 -1.81 11.25 -3.54
C TYR A 435 -3.04 11.36 -4.44
N GLY A 436 -2.87 12.02 -5.58
CA GLY A 436 -3.87 12.08 -6.66
C GLY A 436 -5.14 12.84 -6.28
N HIS A 437 -6.21 12.61 -7.06
CA HIS A 437 -7.52 13.21 -6.85
C HIS A 437 -8.48 12.21 -6.18
N GLU A 438 -9.60 12.68 -5.64
CA GLU A 438 -10.68 11.81 -5.18
C GLU A 438 -12.04 12.44 -5.53
N VAL A 439 -13.07 11.60 -5.67
CA VAL A 439 -14.42 12.00 -6.04
C VAL A 439 -15.38 11.65 -4.91
N ALA A 440 -16.32 12.56 -4.66
CA ALA A 440 -17.46 12.32 -3.80
C ALA A 440 -18.72 12.89 -4.45
N LYS A 441 -19.87 12.36 -4.06
CA LYS A 441 -21.20 12.83 -4.44
C LYS A 441 -22.07 12.93 -3.20
N VAL A 442 -22.52 14.14 -2.88
CA VAL A 442 -23.44 14.40 -1.76
C VAL A 442 -24.86 14.55 -2.31
N ARG A 443 -25.82 13.88 -1.70
CA ARG A 443 -27.25 13.97 -2.04
C ARG A 443 -28.08 14.21 -0.79
N ALA A 444 -28.86 15.28 -0.79
CA ALA A 444 -29.92 15.46 0.19
C ALA A 444 -31.13 14.59 -0.17
N GLU A 445 -31.62 13.83 0.80
CA GLU A 445 -32.81 12.99 0.67
C GLU A 445 -34.07 13.74 1.13
N ARG A 446 -35.26 13.25 0.77
CA ARG A 446 -36.55 13.92 1.06
C ARG A 446 -36.91 14.00 2.55
N ASP A 447 -36.32 13.17 3.39
CA ASP A 447 -36.46 13.17 4.87
C ASP A 447 -35.44 14.07 5.58
N GLY A 448 -34.63 14.79 4.80
CA GLY A 448 -33.54 15.64 5.30
C GLY A 448 -32.34 14.85 5.83
N SER A 449 -32.20 13.56 5.49
CA SER A 449 -30.93 12.84 5.60
C SER A 449 -30.01 13.16 4.41
N ILE A 450 -28.74 12.83 4.53
CA ILE A 450 -27.70 13.07 3.53
C ILE A 450 -27.02 11.74 3.18
N THR A 451 -27.06 11.35 1.91
CA THR A 451 -26.19 10.29 1.38
C THR A 451 -24.89 10.90 0.85
N VAL A 452 -23.76 10.34 1.25
CA VAL A 452 -22.42 10.72 0.78
C VAL A 452 -21.77 9.50 0.11
N ALA A 453 -21.75 9.44 -1.21
CA ALA A 453 -21.02 8.42 -1.96
C ALA A 453 -19.57 8.87 -2.20
N VAL A 454 -18.58 8.00 -1.98
CA VAL A 454 -17.15 8.33 -2.12
C VAL A 454 -16.38 7.27 -2.90
N GLY A 455 -15.40 7.70 -3.69
CA GLY A 455 -14.52 6.82 -4.49
C GLY A 455 -13.37 6.17 -3.70
N ILE A 456 -13.25 6.47 -2.41
CA ILE A 456 -12.37 5.72 -1.49
C ILE A 456 -12.96 4.34 -1.17
N ALA A 457 -12.13 3.44 -0.65
CA ALA A 457 -12.46 2.02 -0.43
C ALA A 457 -12.06 1.56 0.99
N PRO A 458 -12.86 1.89 2.02
CA PRO A 458 -12.59 1.54 3.41
C PRO A 458 -12.49 0.02 3.66
N HIS A 459 -11.53 -0.38 4.49
CA HIS A 459 -11.18 -1.78 4.79
C HIS A 459 -10.73 -1.96 6.25
N GLY A 460 -11.47 -1.31 7.17
CA GLY A 460 -11.31 -1.45 8.63
C GLY A 460 -10.82 -0.21 9.39
N GLN A 461 -10.48 0.90 8.73
CA GLN A 461 -9.85 2.08 9.34
C GLN A 461 -10.80 3.16 9.92
N GLY A 462 -12.12 3.04 9.76
CA GLY A 462 -13.09 4.02 10.30
C GLY A 462 -13.41 5.23 9.40
N ASP A 463 -12.99 5.19 8.13
CA ASP A 463 -13.17 6.30 7.17
C ASP A 463 -14.63 6.76 7.03
N ALA A 464 -15.59 5.82 7.03
CA ALA A 464 -17.00 6.12 6.90
C ALA A 464 -17.50 6.97 8.08
N THR A 465 -17.10 6.61 9.31
CA THR A 465 -17.36 7.42 10.51
C THR A 465 -16.68 8.79 10.41
N GLY A 466 -15.40 8.85 10.01
CA GLY A 466 -14.66 10.11 9.89
C GLY A 466 -15.29 11.08 8.88
N ILE A 467 -15.73 10.58 7.72
CA ILE A 467 -16.42 11.37 6.70
C ILE A 467 -17.81 11.80 7.19
N ALA A 468 -18.53 10.94 7.91
CA ALA A 468 -19.80 11.31 8.53
C ALA A 468 -19.63 12.44 9.56
N GLN A 469 -18.59 12.41 10.40
CA GLN A 469 -18.26 13.49 11.34
C GLN A 469 -18.01 14.82 10.62
N LEU A 470 -17.20 14.81 9.55
CA LEU A 470 -16.92 16.01 8.75
C LEU A 470 -18.20 16.60 8.16
N VAL A 471 -19.00 15.79 7.46
CA VAL A 471 -20.21 16.26 6.78
C VAL A 471 -21.31 16.68 7.77
N ALA A 472 -21.47 15.97 8.90
CA ALA A 472 -22.43 16.30 9.95
C ALA A 472 -22.11 17.65 10.61
N ASP A 473 -20.83 17.95 10.86
CA ASP A 473 -20.42 19.26 11.36
C ASP A 473 -20.61 20.35 10.33
N GLU A 474 -20.14 20.14 9.10
CA GLU A 474 -20.24 21.14 8.04
C GLU A 474 -21.69 21.49 7.66
N LEU A 475 -22.65 20.56 7.83
CA LEU A 475 -24.08 20.77 7.61
C LEU A 475 -24.88 21.01 8.91
N GLN A 476 -24.22 20.97 10.07
CA GLN A 476 -24.84 21.10 11.41
C GLN A 476 -25.97 20.09 11.71
N LEU A 477 -25.90 18.89 11.14
CA LEU A 477 -26.89 17.80 11.29
C LEU A 477 -26.49 16.80 12.39
N PRO A 478 -27.44 16.02 12.94
CA PRO A 478 -27.12 14.79 13.66
C PRO A 478 -26.30 13.84 12.78
N ILE A 479 -25.26 13.20 13.32
CA ILE A 479 -24.40 12.28 12.56
C ILE A 479 -25.17 11.08 12.01
N GLU A 480 -26.23 10.66 12.70
CA GLU A 480 -27.16 9.59 12.32
C GLU A 480 -27.95 9.92 11.05
N LYS A 481 -28.03 11.21 10.66
CA LYS A 481 -28.59 11.65 9.38
C LYS A 481 -27.61 11.60 8.22
N VAL A 482 -26.34 11.23 8.43
CA VAL A 482 -25.32 11.17 7.38
C VAL A 482 -24.95 9.72 7.08
N ARG A 483 -25.35 9.23 5.90
CA ARG A 483 -25.06 7.88 5.41
C ARG A 483 -23.93 7.91 4.40
N VAL A 484 -22.78 7.35 4.75
CA VAL A 484 -21.65 7.19 3.82
C VAL A 484 -21.78 5.89 3.04
N VAL A 485 -21.52 5.94 1.74
CA VAL A 485 -21.55 4.82 0.78
C VAL A 485 -20.21 4.78 0.04
N TRP A 486 -19.64 3.60 -0.11
CA TRP A 486 -18.34 3.38 -0.75
C TRP A 486 -18.35 2.07 -1.54
N GLY A 487 -17.23 1.76 -2.20
CA GLY A 487 -16.95 0.42 -2.73
C GLY A 487 -17.65 0.05 -4.05
N ASP A 488 -18.80 0.65 -4.34
CA ASP A 488 -19.60 0.38 -5.54
C ASP A 488 -19.31 1.40 -6.66
N THR A 489 -18.81 0.92 -7.80
CA THR A 489 -18.40 1.79 -8.91
C THR A 489 -19.53 2.51 -9.65
N ASP A 490 -20.78 2.19 -9.31
CA ASP A 490 -21.97 2.86 -9.85
C ASP A 490 -22.52 3.93 -8.89
N ALA A 491 -22.10 3.93 -7.63
CA ALA A 491 -22.52 4.94 -6.64
C ALA A 491 -21.84 6.31 -6.85
N VAL A 492 -20.63 6.29 -7.41
CA VAL A 492 -19.75 7.45 -7.68
C VAL A 492 -19.05 7.20 -9.03
N PRO A 493 -18.80 8.20 -9.90
CA PRO A 493 -18.37 7.92 -11.27
C PRO A 493 -16.92 7.40 -11.38
N ASP A 494 -16.02 7.82 -10.49
CA ASP A 494 -14.60 7.45 -10.47
C ASP A 494 -14.05 7.54 -9.04
N GLY A 495 -12.82 7.07 -8.82
CA GLY A 495 -12.12 7.15 -7.54
C GLY A 495 -10.73 6.52 -7.60
N LEU A 496 -9.83 6.93 -6.72
CA LEU A 496 -8.50 6.30 -6.60
C LEU A 496 -8.43 5.23 -5.52
N GLY A 497 -9.51 5.04 -4.74
CA GLY A 497 -9.56 4.09 -3.65
C GLY A 497 -8.69 4.50 -2.45
N THR A 498 -8.40 3.54 -1.58
CA THR A 498 -7.67 3.81 -0.34
C THR A 498 -6.25 3.25 -0.34
N ASP A 499 -5.28 4.15 -0.35
CA ASP A 499 -3.86 3.88 -0.04
C ASP A 499 -3.20 5.12 0.58
N GLY A 500 -1.86 5.14 0.71
CA GLY A 500 -1.09 6.39 0.86
C GLY A 500 -1.53 7.37 1.97
N SER A 501 -2.16 6.86 3.02
CA SER A 501 -2.81 7.62 4.10
C SER A 501 -3.78 8.72 3.59
N ARG A 502 -4.46 8.48 2.46
CA ARG A 502 -5.21 9.51 1.70
C ARG A 502 -6.71 9.62 2.01
N SER A 503 -7.34 8.61 2.59
CA SER A 503 -8.82 8.50 2.64
C SER A 503 -9.52 9.74 3.19
N LEU A 504 -9.21 10.11 4.44
CA LEU A 504 -9.91 11.20 5.10
C LEU A 504 -9.47 12.56 4.54
N THR A 505 -8.20 12.70 4.15
CA THR A 505 -7.68 13.94 3.57
C THR A 505 -8.27 14.21 2.19
N ALA A 506 -8.20 13.26 1.25
CA ALA A 506 -8.70 13.43 -0.11
C ALA A 506 -10.21 13.19 -0.21
N GLY A 507 -10.70 12.05 0.28
CA GLY A 507 -12.12 11.67 0.24
C GLY A 507 -13.00 12.52 1.17
N GLY A 508 -12.51 12.86 2.37
CA GLY A 508 -13.19 13.82 3.25
C GLY A 508 -13.24 15.23 2.66
N SER A 509 -12.14 15.72 2.08
CA SER A 509 -12.16 17.01 1.36
C SER A 509 -13.10 16.98 0.15
N ALA A 510 -13.11 15.89 -0.63
CA ALA A 510 -14.04 15.73 -1.76
C ALA A 510 -15.50 15.76 -1.28
N ALA A 511 -15.83 15.10 -0.17
CA ALA A 511 -17.16 15.14 0.43
C ALA A 511 -17.55 16.55 0.91
N ILE A 512 -16.62 17.29 1.53
CA ILE A 512 -16.85 18.68 1.96
C ILE A 512 -17.08 19.60 0.76
N LEU A 513 -16.33 19.44 -0.33
CA LEU A 513 -16.49 20.25 -1.55
C LEU A 513 -17.80 19.91 -2.28
N ALA A 514 -18.10 18.62 -2.46
CA ALA A 514 -19.33 18.16 -3.12
C ALA A 514 -20.62 18.54 -2.35
N ARG A 515 -20.54 18.88 -1.06
CA ARG A 515 -21.69 19.39 -0.30
C ARG A 515 -22.19 20.73 -0.82
N GLU A 516 -21.32 21.57 -1.40
CA GLU A 516 -21.69 22.93 -1.81
C GLU A 516 -22.74 22.90 -2.94
N GLU A 517 -22.66 21.93 -3.83
CA GLU A 517 -23.65 21.70 -4.89
C GLU A 517 -24.99 21.22 -4.32
N ALA A 518 -24.96 20.32 -3.34
CA ALA A 518 -26.15 19.79 -2.68
C ALA A 518 -26.88 20.86 -1.83
N VAL A 519 -26.13 21.67 -1.09
CA VAL A 519 -26.67 22.78 -0.28
C VAL A 519 -27.15 23.92 -1.17
N GLY A 520 -26.42 24.28 -2.23
CA GLY A 520 -26.83 25.33 -3.17
C GLY A 520 -28.20 25.07 -3.79
N GLY A 521 -28.46 23.83 -4.23
CA GLY A 521 -29.79 23.45 -4.73
C GLY A 521 -30.90 23.49 -3.67
N ALA A 522 -30.58 23.16 -2.42
CA ALA A 522 -31.54 23.25 -1.31
C ALA A 522 -31.83 24.71 -0.91
N GLU A 523 -30.81 25.58 -0.87
CA GLU A 523 -30.98 27.01 -0.59
C GLU A 523 -31.75 27.74 -1.70
N GLU A 524 -31.56 27.37 -2.97
CA GLU A 524 -32.36 27.90 -4.09
C GLU A 524 -33.84 27.49 -3.94
N GLY A 525 -34.11 26.22 -3.58
CA GLY A 525 -35.46 25.73 -3.30
C GLY A 525 -36.13 26.41 -2.11
N CYS A 526 -35.43 26.53 -0.98
CA CYS A 526 -35.93 27.25 0.20
C CYS A 526 -36.07 28.75 -0.05
N GLY A 527 -35.19 29.37 -0.84
CA GLY A 527 -35.29 30.76 -1.28
C GLY A 527 -36.55 31.01 -2.11
N GLY A 528 -36.88 30.10 -3.02
CA GLY A 528 -38.15 30.09 -3.76
C GLY A 528 -39.37 29.98 -2.83
N ALA A 529 -39.37 28.99 -1.92
CA ALA A 529 -40.48 28.76 -0.98
C ALA A 529 -40.68 29.91 0.03
N LEU A 530 -39.60 30.61 0.41
CA LEU A 530 -39.64 31.77 1.33
C LEU A 530 -39.80 33.11 0.60
N GLY A 531 -40.05 33.12 -0.72
CA GLY A 531 -40.22 34.35 -1.51
C GLY A 531 -38.96 35.24 -1.60
N ARG A 532 -37.78 34.70 -1.28
CA ARG A 532 -36.50 35.43 -1.24
C ARG A 532 -35.65 35.12 -2.46
N THR A 533 -35.87 35.86 -3.55
CA THR A 533 -35.00 35.82 -4.72
C THR A 533 -33.61 36.40 -4.43
N ARG A 534 -32.61 35.54 -4.26
CA ARG A 534 -31.19 35.93 -4.30
C ARG A 534 -30.60 35.62 -5.68
N ARG A 535 -30.00 36.62 -6.33
CA ARG A 535 -29.11 36.40 -7.48
C ARG A 535 -27.81 35.74 -7.01
N VAL A 536 -27.72 34.42 -7.10
CA VAL A 536 -26.46 33.70 -6.95
C VAL A 536 -25.55 34.05 -8.13
N ARG A 537 -24.53 34.89 -7.90
CA ARG A 537 -23.43 35.05 -8.87
C ARG A 537 -22.59 33.78 -8.85
N ARG A 538 -22.78 32.88 -9.84
CA ARG A 538 -21.82 31.82 -10.14
C ARG A 538 -20.44 32.47 -10.39
N ARG A 539 -19.54 32.39 -9.41
CA ARG A 539 -18.12 32.68 -9.60
C ARG A 539 -17.50 31.41 -10.16
N SER A 540 -17.10 31.45 -11.43
CA SER A 540 -16.20 30.45 -12.01
C SER A 540 -14.84 30.54 -11.32
N LEU A 541 -14.63 29.69 -10.32
CA LEU A 541 -13.32 29.48 -9.70
C LEU A 541 -12.44 28.69 -10.67
N GLN A 542 -11.80 29.43 -11.57
CA GLN A 542 -10.74 28.88 -12.41
C GLN A 542 -9.49 28.67 -11.54
N VAL A 543 -9.45 27.55 -10.81
CA VAL A 543 -8.26 27.16 -10.03
C VAL A 543 -7.09 27.05 -11.00
N GLY A 544 -6.06 27.87 -10.76
CA GLY A 544 -4.90 27.94 -11.64
C GLY A 544 -4.21 26.59 -11.72
N ARG A 545 -4.00 26.08 -12.94
CA ARG A 545 -3.19 24.89 -13.17
C ARG A 545 -1.82 25.06 -12.52
N GLN A 546 -1.57 24.37 -11.41
CA GLN A 546 -0.18 24.01 -11.09
C GLN A 546 0.35 23.23 -12.29
N LYS A 547 1.44 23.72 -12.88
CA LYS A 547 2.12 22.99 -13.94
C LYS A 547 2.74 21.76 -13.30
N HIS A 548 2.17 20.59 -13.57
CA HIS A 548 2.89 19.34 -13.36
C HIS A 548 4.23 19.44 -14.09
N ILE A 549 5.33 19.38 -13.34
CA ILE A 549 6.61 18.97 -13.90
C ILE A 549 6.53 17.45 -14.04
N VAL A 550 5.80 17.01 -15.06
CA VAL A 550 6.03 15.68 -15.62
C VAL A 550 7.41 15.75 -16.26
N GLY A 551 8.33 14.89 -15.82
CA GLY A 551 9.61 14.72 -16.48
C GLY A 551 9.37 14.44 -17.96
N ARG A 552 9.82 15.34 -18.85
CA ARG A 552 9.69 15.13 -20.28
C ARG A 552 10.56 13.95 -20.69
N SER A 553 9.95 12.79 -20.91
CA SER A 553 10.57 11.78 -21.75
C SER A 553 10.72 12.37 -23.16
N CYS A 554 11.97 12.53 -23.60
CA CYS A 554 12.27 12.93 -24.97
C CYS A 554 11.91 11.79 -25.91
N GLY A 555 10.64 11.74 -26.33
CA GLY A 555 10.15 10.84 -27.35
C GLY A 555 10.82 11.12 -28.69
N GLY A 556 11.94 10.46 -28.96
CA GLY A 556 12.55 10.40 -30.27
C GLY A 556 11.59 9.76 -31.25
N ARG A 557 11.17 10.51 -32.29
CA ARG A 557 10.35 9.96 -33.37
C ARG A 557 11.19 9.00 -34.21
N LEU A 558 10.97 7.70 -34.04
CA LEU A 558 11.36 6.71 -35.05
C LEU A 558 10.36 6.81 -36.24
N PRO A 559 10.83 7.01 -37.48
CA PRO A 559 9.95 7.09 -38.63
C PRO A 559 9.47 5.70 -39.06
N ARG A 560 8.17 5.57 -39.37
CA ARG A 560 7.62 4.38 -40.02
C ARG A 560 8.24 4.23 -41.42
N LYS A 561 8.90 3.10 -41.69
CA LYS A 561 9.19 2.67 -43.06
C LYS A 561 7.95 2.02 -43.66
N GLY A 562 7.43 2.60 -44.74
CA GLY A 562 6.53 1.96 -45.70
C GLY A 562 7.13 2.12 -47.10
N GLN A 563 7.09 1.07 -47.91
CA GLN A 563 7.68 1.04 -49.25
C GLN A 563 6.73 1.62 -50.32
N GLY A 564 7.28 2.20 -51.39
CA GLY A 564 6.52 2.69 -52.56
C GLY A 564 7.25 3.83 -53.30
N PRO A 565 7.58 3.72 -54.61
CA PRO A 565 8.51 4.65 -55.29
C PRO A 565 7.85 5.64 -56.28
N SER A 566 8.70 6.45 -56.93
CA SER A 566 8.43 7.50 -57.96
C SER A 566 7.87 8.84 -57.44
N GLY A 567 8.27 10.01 -57.97
CA GLY A 567 9.33 10.32 -58.95
C GLY A 567 9.41 11.82 -59.27
N GLY A 568 10.60 12.31 -59.68
CA GLY A 568 10.87 13.68 -60.15
C GLY A 568 10.69 14.82 -59.13
N ALA A 569 11.21 16.04 -59.32
CA ALA A 569 12.26 16.62 -60.15
C ALA A 569 12.30 18.14 -59.84
N GLY A 570 13.49 18.77 -59.85
CA GLY A 570 13.66 20.22 -60.10
C GLY A 570 13.67 21.21 -58.91
N GLY A 571 14.49 22.26 -59.02
CA GLY A 571 14.12 23.59 -58.47
C GLY A 571 15.05 24.35 -57.50
N ILE A 572 16.33 24.54 -57.84
CA ILE A 572 17.02 25.86 -57.92
C ILE A 572 16.70 26.99 -56.89
N GLN A 573 17.75 27.50 -56.22
CA GLN A 573 18.08 28.90 -55.75
C GLN A 573 17.00 29.75 -55.01
N GLY A 574 17.31 30.66 -54.06
CA GLY A 574 18.58 31.08 -53.43
C GLY A 574 18.44 32.42 -52.67
N GLN A 575 19.51 32.84 -51.96
CA GLN A 575 19.78 34.16 -51.35
C GLN A 575 18.97 34.67 -50.12
N GLY A 576 19.64 35.41 -49.22
CA GLY A 576 19.01 36.32 -48.23
C GLY A 576 19.63 36.40 -46.81
N HIS A 577 20.74 37.11 -46.61
CA HIS A 577 21.11 37.67 -45.28
C HIS A 577 20.13 38.82 -44.90
N VAL A 578 19.88 39.25 -43.65
CA VAL A 578 20.75 39.89 -42.61
C VAL A 578 19.95 39.97 -41.28
N PRO A 579 20.56 39.95 -40.07
CA PRO A 579 19.85 39.93 -38.79
C PRO A 579 19.59 41.33 -38.17
N LEU A 580 18.62 41.43 -37.24
CA LEU A 580 18.39 42.63 -36.42
C LEU A 580 18.18 42.34 -34.93
N ARG A 581 19.08 42.87 -34.09
CA ARG A 581 18.89 43.04 -32.65
C ARG A 581 17.89 44.18 -32.40
N ARG A 582 17.05 44.07 -31.36
CA ARG A 582 16.82 45.20 -30.41
C ARG A 582 16.18 44.76 -29.09
N ARG A 583 16.75 45.25 -27.98
CA ARG A 583 16.16 45.23 -26.64
C ARG A 583 14.98 46.21 -26.55
N ARG A 584 13.94 45.91 -25.77
CA ARG A 584 13.23 46.92 -24.96
C ARG A 584 12.81 46.36 -23.59
N ARG A 585 13.03 47.17 -22.56
CA ARG A 585 12.45 47.04 -21.21
C ARG A 585 11.06 47.68 -21.19
N CYS A 586 10.16 47.17 -20.36
CA CYS A 586 9.07 47.88 -19.65
C CYS A 586 8.43 46.88 -18.67
N ARG A 587 7.86 47.26 -17.52
CA ARG A 587 8.00 48.44 -16.64
C ARG A 587 7.46 48.00 -15.24
N ARG A 588 7.89 48.62 -14.14
CA ARG A 588 7.25 48.41 -12.82
C ARG A 588 5.84 49.03 -12.82
N ALA A 589 4.90 48.40 -12.12
CA ALA A 589 3.65 49.01 -11.68
C ALA A 589 3.59 49.00 -10.14
N GLY A 590 3.15 50.11 -9.56
CA GLY A 590 2.95 50.29 -8.11
C GLY A 590 1.53 49.88 -7.66
N PRO A 591 1.22 50.04 -6.36
CA PRO A 591 0.16 49.27 -5.71
C PRO A 591 -1.25 49.88 -5.83
N GLY A 592 -2.26 49.01 -5.88
CA GLY A 592 -3.68 49.34 -5.75
C GLY A 592 -4.46 48.17 -5.13
N ASP A 593 -5.26 48.48 -4.11
CA ASP A 593 -6.31 47.70 -3.45
C ASP A 593 -6.05 46.26 -2.98
N ARG A 594 -5.84 46.15 -1.66
CA ARG A 594 -5.98 44.91 -0.89
C ARG A 594 -7.46 44.62 -0.62
N ALA A 595 -7.99 43.52 -1.17
CA ALA A 595 -9.25 42.92 -0.73
C ALA A 595 -9.04 41.42 -0.43
N GLY A 596 -9.44 40.99 0.76
CA GLY A 596 -8.98 39.77 1.44
C GLY A 596 -8.94 38.47 0.62
N GLN A 597 -7.75 37.86 0.58
CA GLN A 597 -7.60 36.42 0.46
C GLN A 597 -7.47 35.83 1.87
N THR A 598 -8.52 35.16 2.34
CA THR A 598 -8.49 34.44 3.62
C THR A 598 -7.74 33.12 3.42
N SER A 599 -6.54 33.01 3.98
CA SER A 599 -5.80 31.74 3.96
C SER A 599 -6.42 30.73 4.94
N VAL A 600 -6.48 29.46 4.55
CA VAL A 600 -7.02 28.34 5.34
C VAL A 600 -6.36 28.25 6.74
N VAL A 601 -5.12 28.72 6.87
CA VAL A 601 -4.35 28.81 8.11
C VAL A 601 -5.03 29.65 9.22
N GLN A 602 -5.90 30.61 8.88
CA GLN A 602 -6.59 31.43 9.89
C GLN A 602 -7.75 30.72 10.60
N VAL A 603 -8.31 29.64 10.06
CA VAL A 603 -9.44 28.92 10.69
C VAL A 603 -8.97 28.10 11.90
N LEU A 604 -7.77 27.51 11.82
CA LEU A 604 -7.24 26.62 12.87
C LEU A 604 -6.68 27.35 14.10
N ARG A 605 -6.32 28.64 13.99
CA ARG A 605 -5.78 29.43 15.14
C ARG A 605 -6.82 29.82 16.20
N ARG A 606 -8.12 29.55 16.00
CA ARG A 606 -9.17 29.86 16.98
C ARG A 606 -9.43 28.76 18.03
N TYR A 607 -8.88 27.56 17.85
CA TYR A 607 -9.18 26.38 18.68
C TYR A 607 -8.16 26.06 19.79
N TRP A 608 -7.15 26.91 20.00
CA TRP A 608 -6.10 26.65 21.01
C TRP A 608 -5.91 27.82 21.99
N ARG A 609 -6.98 28.17 22.72
CA ARG A 609 -6.94 29.00 23.94
C ARG A 609 -8.27 28.93 24.71
N CYS A 610 -8.38 27.98 25.65
CA CYS A 610 -9.11 28.11 26.91
C CYS A 610 -8.98 26.82 27.72
N GLY A 611 -8.11 26.84 28.76
CA GLY A 611 -7.80 25.66 29.56
C GLY A 611 -7.15 26.03 30.89
N LYS A 612 -7.95 26.54 31.83
CA LYS A 612 -7.64 26.54 33.27
C LYS A 612 -8.94 26.26 34.03
N PRO A 613 -9.03 25.20 34.84
CA PRO A 613 -10.16 25.01 35.74
C PRO A 613 -10.02 25.91 36.96
N ALA A 614 -11.15 26.43 37.45
CA ALA A 614 -11.26 27.05 38.77
C ALA A 614 -12.29 26.25 39.60
N PRO A 615 -12.07 26.06 40.91
CA PRO A 615 -12.88 25.14 41.72
C PRO A 615 -14.21 25.77 42.11
N ARG A 616 -15.27 24.95 42.22
CA ARG A 616 -16.49 25.35 42.93
C ARG A 616 -17.05 24.24 43.83
N SER A 617 -17.32 24.71 45.04
CA SER A 617 -18.11 24.18 46.15
C SER A 617 -19.51 23.68 45.75
N GLY A 618 -20.17 22.99 46.71
CA GLY A 618 -21.54 22.46 46.60
C GLY A 618 -22.67 23.50 46.43
N ALA A 619 -23.95 23.13 46.52
CA ALA A 619 -24.48 22.04 47.36
C ALA A 619 -25.73 21.29 46.81
N ASP A 620 -25.99 20.15 47.47
CA ASP A 620 -27.22 19.36 47.66
C ASP A 620 -28.47 19.68 46.81
N THR A 621 -29.01 18.64 46.14
CA THR A 621 -30.42 18.26 46.35
C THR A 621 -30.69 16.78 46.05
N ARG A 622 -30.75 16.00 47.13
CA ARG A 622 -31.28 14.63 47.29
C ARG A 622 -32.31 14.15 46.25
N ARG A 623 -32.12 12.92 45.76
CA ARG A 623 -33.16 11.85 45.79
C ARG A 623 -32.51 10.48 45.98
N ARG A 624 -33.13 9.63 46.80
CA ARG A 624 -32.57 8.35 47.29
C ARG A 624 -32.83 7.20 46.30
N ALA A 625 -31.89 6.27 46.22
CA ALA A 625 -32.12 4.87 45.81
C ALA A 625 -31.65 3.96 46.96
N PRO A 626 -32.35 2.85 47.26
CA PRO A 626 -31.96 1.95 48.35
C PRO A 626 -30.79 1.04 47.97
N ARG A 627 -30.00 0.67 48.97
CA ARG A 627 -29.08 -0.49 48.92
C ARG A 627 -29.89 -1.75 49.25
N ASP A 628 -29.55 -2.88 48.63
CA ASP A 628 -29.01 -4.04 49.36
C ASP A 628 -28.68 -5.20 48.43
N LEU A 629 -27.48 -5.76 48.62
CA LEU A 629 -27.11 -7.19 48.61
C LEU A 629 -25.63 -7.36 48.27
N ALA A 630 -24.83 -7.55 49.31
CA ALA A 630 -23.49 -8.12 49.22
C ALA A 630 -23.52 -9.54 49.81
N GLY A 631 -22.99 -10.53 49.11
CA GLY A 631 -22.93 -11.90 49.64
C GLY A 631 -22.31 -12.92 48.67
N ALA A 632 -21.27 -13.62 49.14
CA ALA A 632 -20.59 -14.79 48.53
C ALA A 632 -19.98 -14.56 47.12
N LEU A 633 -18.67 -14.71 46.89
CA LEU A 633 -17.85 -15.88 47.25
C LEU A 633 -16.37 -15.49 47.47
N ARG A 634 -15.75 -16.08 48.49
CA ARG A 634 -14.28 -16.12 48.68
C ARG A 634 -13.76 -17.49 48.23
N GLY A 635 -12.59 -17.55 47.60
CA GLY A 635 -11.85 -18.82 47.49
C GLY A 635 -10.68 -18.83 46.49
N GLY A 636 -9.50 -19.25 46.96
CA GLY A 636 -8.52 -19.95 46.12
C GLY A 636 -7.47 -19.12 45.35
N CYS A 637 -6.48 -18.56 46.06
CA CYS A 637 -5.17 -18.30 45.42
C CYS A 637 -4.40 -19.61 45.27
N ILE A 638 -4.05 -20.02 44.04
CA ILE A 638 -3.12 -21.13 43.77
C ILE A 638 -2.04 -20.66 42.79
N ARG A 639 -0.77 -20.76 43.21
CA ARG A 639 0.41 -20.61 42.34
C ARG A 639 0.75 -21.95 41.67
N PRO A 640 1.15 -21.96 40.38
CA PRO A 640 2.00 -23.01 39.83
C PRO A 640 3.50 -22.66 39.93
N ARG A 641 4.35 -23.69 40.02
CA ARG A 641 5.82 -23.59 40.04
C ARG A 641 6.43 -23.68 38.62
N ARG A 642 7.74 -23.39 38.52
CA ARG A 642 8.59 -23.50 37.31
C ARG A 642 8.84 -24.95 36.85
N GLN A 643 9.40 -25.06 35.63
CA GLN A 643 9.96 -26.23 34.92
C GLN A 643 8.91 -27.06 34.16
N SER A 644 9.16 -27.60 32.95
CA SER A 644 10.44 -27.90 32.28
C SER A 644 10.46 -27.61 30.76
N ARG A 645 11.68 -27.61 30.23
CA ARG A 645 12.19 -27.40 28.86
C ARG A 645 11.45 -28.17 27.75
N TYR A 646 11.32 -27.53 26.59
CA TYR A 646 11.55 -28.18 25.28
C TYR A 646 12.52 -27.32 24.47
N ALA A 647 13.51 -27.95 23.84
CA ALA A 647 14.62 -27.27 23.17
C ALA A 647 14.31 -27.00 21.69
N GLN A 648 14.76 -25.86 21.18
CA GLN A 648 14.72 -25.53 19.76
C GLN A 648 15.76 -26.38 19.00
N LEU A 649 15.31 -27.16 18.03
CA LEU A 649 16.17 -27.82 17.05
C LEU A 649 16.75 -26.78 16.09
N ARG A 650 18.03 -26.42 16.28
CA ARG A 650 18.82 -25.74 15.25
C ARG A 650 19.24 -26.75 14.19
N LEU A 651 18.78 -26.55 12.96
CA LEU A 651 19.37 -27.19 11.78
C LEU A 651 20.69 -26.50 11.44
N LEU A 652 21.78 -27.29 11.41
CA LEU A 652 23.07 -26.90 10.83
C LEU A 652 23.53 -28.02 9.86
N PRO A 653 24.34 -27.70 8.85
CA PRO A 653 24.44 -28.51 7.64
C PRO A 653 25.30 -29.76 7.79
N HIS A 654 24.97 -30.77 7.01
CA HIS A 654 25.71 -32.03 6.91
C HIS A 654 26.96 -31.89 6.02
N PRO A 655 28.15 -32.34 6.48
CA PRO A 655 29.24 -32.75 5.61
C PRO A 655 29.10 -34.23 5.22
N GLN A 656 29.76 -34.62 4.13
CA GLN A 656 29.74 -35.97 3.57
C GLN A 656 30.86 -36.87 4.14
N GLY A 657 30.58 -38.18 4.20
CA GLY A 657 31.55 -39.25 3.90
C GLY A 657 32.41 -39.82 5.03
N CYS A 658 32.12 -41.06 5.46
CA CYS A 658 32.99 -42.22 5.20
C CYS A 658 32.50 -43.55 5.84
N ARG A 659 32.46 -44.60 5.00
CA ARG A 659 32.70 -46.04 5.22
C ARG A 659 32.63 -46.65 6.64
N GLY A 660 31.76 -47.66 6.80
CA GLY A 660 32.23 -49.07 6.95
C GLY A 660 32.04 -49.81 8.30
N ALA A 661 31.32 -50.95 8.24
CA ALA A 661 31.34 -52.10 9.17
C ALA A 661 30.85 -51.90 10.64
N ALA A 662 30.34 -52.91 11.38
CA ALA A 662 29.64 -54.17 11.03
C ALA A 662 28.97 -54.82 12.29
N LEU A 663 27.98 -55.70 12.05
CA LEU A 663 27.51 -56.85 12.88
C LEU A 663 26.68 -56.67 14.20
N ARG A 664 25.46 -57.26 14.13
CA ARG A 664 24.82 -58.31 14.98
C ARG A 664 23.95 -58.01 16.23
N GLU A 665 22.71 -58.52 16.09
CA GLU A 665 21.92 -59.41 16.97
C GLU A 665 21.50 -58.98 18.39
N LEU A 666 20.18 -58.97 18.62
CA LEU A 666 19.49 -59.93 19.50
C LEU A 666 17.95 -59.93 19.27
N LEU A 667 17.37 -61.12 19.11
CA LEU A 667 15.92 -61.42 19.15
C LEU A 667 15.70 -62.41 20.32
N PRO A 668 14.47 -62.49 20.91
CA PRO A 668 13.63 -63.66 20.57
C PRO A 668 12.09 -63.52 20.66
N ARG A 669 11.40 -64.10 19.66
CA ARG A 669 10.22 -65.02 19.73
C ARG A 669 8.85 -64.55 20.33
N GLY A 670 7.77 -64.74 19.54
CA GLY A 670 6.37 -64.98 20.01
C GLY A 670 5.99 -66.46 19.79
N PRO A 671 4.74 -66.88 19.45
CA PRO A 671 3.39 -66.28 19.58
C PRO A 671 2.44 -67.24 20.41
N PRO A 672 1.07 -67.28 20.32
CA PRO A 672 0.25 -67.67 19.15
C PRO A 672 -1.13 -66.94 19.00
N ARG A 673 -2.00 -67.44 18.08
CA ARG A 673 -3.25 -66.84 17.54
C ARG A 673 -4.56 -67.36 18.18
N LEU A 674 -5.64 -66.58 18.02
CA LEU A 674 -7.07 -66.93 17.77
C LEU A 674 -7.85 -65.61 17.46
N GLY A 675 -9.01 -65.51 16.78
CA GLY A 675 -9.72 -66.46 15.89
C GLY A 675 -11.19 -66.08 15.62
N ALA A 676 -11.62 -65.92 14.34
CA ALA A 676 -13.01 -65.71 13.84
C ALA A 676 -13.71 -64.37 14.26
N SER A 677 -14.78 -63.82 13.63
CA SER A 677 -15.62 -64.17 12.45
C SER A 677 -16.30 -62.90 11.83
N ASN A 678 -16.92 -63.05 10.65
CA ASN A 678 -17.72 -62.06 9.90
C ASN A 678 -18.93 -61.45 10.64
N GLY A 679 -19.46 -60.31 10.15
CA GLY A 679 -20.82 -59.85 10.47
C GLY A 679 -21.21 -58.48 9.90
N HIS A 680 -21.68 -58.46 8.64
CA HIS A 680 -22.41 -57.40 7.89
C HIS A 680 -21.84 -55.96 7.82
#